data_AF-A0A969GAQ1-F1
#
_entry.id   AF-A0A969GAQ1-F1
#
_cell.length_a   1.000
_cell.length_b   1.000
_cell.length_c   1.000
_cell.angle_alpha   90.00
_cell.angle_beta   90.00
_cell.angle_gamma   90.00
#
_symmetry.space_group_name_H-M   'P 1'
#
loop_
_entity.id
_entity.type
_entity.pdbx_description
1 polymer ?
#
loop_
_entity_poly.entity_id
_entity_poly.type
_entity_poly.pdbx_seq_one_letter_code
_entity_poly.pdbx_strand_id
1 'polypeptide(L)'
;MRHLLLFILFAVISFSSFAQIQKPSSDMSYRKKITMADEFFQKGDFGSAAVFYQSAFEEKTKKTEIAYKAGEAFSKMRDYKNAAAMYAAIKEETKDYPKGKYKYALALKQSGDYKNAMMEFDAFINSYRGEDFKEVNDLVTNEVNGCQLAIKLANEEQEPDIEIEHLSRMVNSDKNEFAPIPFVENLLYFSSMRDGMAQIFRSERGGGGWDKPEKPQIFGSMEKPHFGHGTFTPDRKAFYFTQCEMNLQGDFRCDLYVMQRLNNKWSKPVRLPDYINEANTTNTQPFVTLIDNKEILYFVSNRKDGLGGLDIWYVMKDGGTEDFNFSLPVNAGIGINTVADETSPFYDKNSEIMYFSSTGHPGLGGLDVFRSNGHLAEWDKPVNLGRPTNSSSDDHYYVLGTNREYGYFISNRLEGTSKEYSDNDDIFYFDKKEIEVVIKGSISESGNSSKLLDNVTVELIEINGTGSENSLITKIFNDGEYYFKLSPNKKYKVEATKDGYETTYFELETNTFNSTSEFTQDLSLERAEIVANVEPPKQAPIKPNVEETYIEENHEAVTEVEPPKQAPIKPKIEETYIEENHEAVTEAEPPIKPTRTTSLPVKENYTEEGLKVVAFDDLSYDEKKIGGVFWVDGKSYIRRNGELYAVVGIAEPSSATPQYTTKPVNNKETDFGQTVSAPEVGEYYKIQLVAVSVYKPYKYDDIKNLGAIQLETTIDEDGNEVNRVMLTPFESLDDAKDALSKIVNSSGFERAYIVKYVDGNRVQNSKIRLSSFRG
;
A
#
# COMPACT_ATOMS: atom_id res chain seq x y z
N MET A 1 -55.42 34.15 -60.09
CA MET A 1 -54.56 32.94 -60.11
C MET A 1 -53.64 33.08 -58.90
N ARG A 2 -53.77 32.31 -57.80
CA ARG A 2 -53.66 30.85 -57.57
C ARG A 2 -52.21 30.32 -57.69
N HIS A 3 -51.83 29.55 -56.66
CA HIS A 3 -50.61 28.75 -56.44
C HIS A 3 -49.37 29.47 -55.90
N LEU A 4 -48.60 28.89 -54.97
CA LEU A 4 -48.93 27.94 -53.88
C LEU A 4 -47.79 28.01 -52.82
N LEU A 5 -48.02 27.55 -51.59
CA LEU A 5 -46.94 27.36 -50.61
C LEU A 5 -45.92 26.32 -51.10
N LEU A 6 -44.65 26.53 -50.74
CA LEU A 6 -43.82 25.43 -50.24
C LEU A 6 -42.86 25.94 -49.15
N PHE A 7 -43.17 25.63 -47.89
CA PHE A 7 -42.16 25.67 -46.82
C PHE A 7 -41.22 24.48 -47.04
N ILE A 8 -39.94 24.73 -47.34
CA ILE A 8 -38.92 23.69 -47.22
C ILE A 8 -38.43 23.72 -45.77
N LEU A 9 -38.93 22.76 -44.99
CA LEU A 9 -38.48 22.51 -43.63
C LEU A 9 -37.03 22.02 -43.69
N PHE A 10 -36.06 22.89 -43.41
CA PHE A 10 -34.66 22.50 -43.26
C PHE A 10 -34.49 21.79 -41.91
N ALA A 11 -34.95 20.54 -41.86
CA ALA A 11 -34.73 19.65 -40.74
C ALA A 11 -33.24 19.31 -40.68
N VAL A 12 -32.47 20.11 -39.94
CA VAL A 12 -31.13 19.75 -39.48
C VAL A 12 -31.31 18.64 -38.45
N ILE A 13 -31.55 17.42 -38.93
CA ILE A 13 -31.59 16.24 -38.09
C ILE A 13 -30.15 15.97 -37.67
N SER A 14 -29.77 16.58 -36.55
CA SER A 14 -28.53 16.29 -35.84
C SER A 14 -28.65 14.89 -35.25
N PHE A 15 -28.49 13.87 -36.10
CA PHE A 15 -28.23 12.51 -35.67
C PHE A 15 -26.87 12.51 -34.95
N SER A 16 -26.90 12.78 -33.65
CA SER A 16 -25.88 12.38 -32.69
C SER A 16 -25.70 10.88 -32.83
N SER A 17 -24.78 10.51 -33.69
CA SER A 17 -24.58 9.13 -34.12
C SER A 17 -23.89 8.41 -32.99
N PHE A 18 -24.55 7.39 -32.42
CA PHE A 18 -23.87 6.47 -31.51
C PHE A 18 -22.66 5.90 -32.26
N ALA A 19 -21.46 6.12 -31.73
CA ALA A 19 -20.21 5.66 -32.34
C ALA A 19 -20.05 4.15 -32.16
N GLN A 20 -20.85 3.39 -32.92
CA GLN A 20 -20.69 1.95 -33.05
C GLN A 20 -19.41 1.67 -33.84
N ILE A 21 -18.57 0.77 -33.31
CA ILE A 21 -17.31 0.34 -33.94
C ILE A 21 -17.56 -0.02 -35.40
N GLN A 22 -16.98 0.75 -36.32
CA GLN A 22 -17.13 0.53 -37.75
C GLN A 22 -16.30 -0.68 -38.15
N LYS A 23 -16.85 -1.55 -39.00
CA LYS A 23 -16.18 -2.75 -39.51
C LYS A 23 -16.03 -2.63 -41.03
N PRO A 24 -14.90 -3.01 -41.63
CA PRO A 24 -14.68 -2.86 -43.07
C PRO A 24 -15.60 -3.80 -43.86
N SER A 25 -16.09 -3.36 -45.01
CA SER A 25 -16.83 -4.23 -45.92
C SER A 25 -15.92 -5.31 -46.51
N SER A 26 -16.48 -6.49 -46.82
CA SER A 26 -15.72 -7.65 -47.28
C SER A 26 -15.08 -7.48 -48.67
N ASP A 27 -15.54 -6.50 -49.46
CA ASP A 27 -14.97 -6.07 -50.74
C ASP A 27 -13.93 -4.95 -50.61
N MET A 28 -13.72 -4.40 -49.41
CA MET A 28 -12.84 -3.24 -49.21
C MET A 28 -11.37 -3.60 -49.41
N SER A 29 -10.74 -3.00 -50.42
CA SER A 29 -9.31 -3.23 -50.68
C SER A 29 -8.40 -2.84 -49.50
N TYR A 30 -7.39 -3.67 -49.22
CA TYR A 30 -6.24 -3.42 -48.33
C TYR A 30 -5.84 -1.95 -48.14
N ARG A 31 -5.62 -1.19 -49.22
CA ARG A 31 -5.16 0.21 -49.14
C ARG A 31 -6.20 1.12 -48.50
N LYS A 32 -7.48 0.92 -48.83
CA LYS A 32 -8.60 1.68 -48.25
C LYS A 32 -8.81 1.30 -46.78
N LYS A 33 -8.67 0.02 -46.42
CA LYS A 33 -8.71 -0.42 -45.01
C LYS A 33 -7.67 0.33 -44.17
N ILE A 34 -6.40 0.37 -44.61
CA ILE A 34 -5.33 1.10 -43.91
C ILE A 34 -5.60 2.61 -43.86
N THR A 35 -5.98 3.23 -44.99
CA THR A 35 -6.28 4.68 -45.02
C THR A 35 -7.37 5.05 -44.02
N MET A 36 -8.45 4.27 -43.94
CA MET A 36 -9.51 4.48 -42.97
C MET A 36 -9.06 4.19 -41.53
N ALA A 37 -8.21 3.19 -41.31
CA ALA A 37 -7.65 2.91 -39.98
C ALA A 37 -6.74 4.03 -39.47
N ASP A 38 -5.85 4.57 -40.32
CA ASP A 38 -5.03 5.75 -40.02
C ASP A 38 -5.93 6.96 -39.69
N GLU A 39 -7.01 7.16 -40.47
CA GLU A 39 -8.01 8.21 -40.21
C GLU A 39 -8.80 8.03 -38.90
N PHE A 40 -9.19 6.81 -38.54
CA PHE A 40 -9.92 6.53 -37.28
C PHE A 40 -9.00 6.73 -36.08
N PHE A 41 -7.76 6.23 -36.16
CA PHE A 41 -6.76 6.37 -35.09
C PHE A 41 -6.41 7.84 -34.82
N GLN A 42 -6.30 8.66 -35.87
CA GLN A 42 -6.09 10.11 -35.75
C GLN A 42 -7.29 10.88 -35.15
N LYS A 43 -8.48 10.27 -35.11
CA LYS A 43 -9.71 10.85 -34.54
C LYS A 43 -10.04 10.28 -33.14
N GLY A 44 -9.18 9.43 -32.58
CA GLY A 44 -9.42 8.74 -31.31
C GLY A 44 -10.39 7.55 -31.38
N ASP A 45 -10.88 7.18 -32.58
CA ASP A 45 -11.73 6.00 -32.78
C ASP A 45 -10.84 4.74 -32.88
N PHE A 46 -10.24 4.36 -31.75
CA PHE A 46 -9.33 3.23 -31.67
C PHE A 46 -10.03 1.89 -31.96
N GLY A 47 -11.33 1.78 -31.65
CA GLY A 47 -12.14 0.61 -31.98
C GLY A 47 -12.28 0.37 -33.49
N SER A 48 -12.73 1.38 -34.24
CA SER A 48 -12.80 1.26 -35.71
C SER A 48 -11.41 1.11 -36.32
N ALA A 49 -10.39 1.80 -35.79
CA ALA A 49 -9.02 1.67 -36.25
C ALA A 49 -8.48 0.23 -36.11
N ALA A 50 -8.66 -0.39 -34.93
CA ALA A 50 -8.15 -1.73 -34.64
C ALA A 50 -8.73 -2.79 -35.58
N VAL A 51 -10.06 -2.82 -35.76
CA VAL A 51 -10.74 -3.78 -36.64
C VAL A 51 -10.34 -3.58 -38.12
N PHE A 52 -10.15 -2.33 -38.55
CA PHE A 52 -9.68 -2.05 -39.92
C PHE A 52 -8.21 -2.44 -40.13
N TYR A 53 -7.31 -2.20 -39.18
CA TYR A 53 -5.91 -2.67 -39.25
C TYR A 53 -5.84 -4.20 -39.21
N GLN A 54 -6.54 -4.86 -38.28
CA GLN A 54 -6.61 -6.32 -38.19
C GLN A 54 -7.02 -6.93 -39.54
N SER A 55 -8.12 -6.46 -40.13
CA SER A 55 -8.61 -7.00 -41.40
C SER A 55 -7.70 -6.67 -42.61
N ALA A 56 -6.81 -5.68 -42.48
CA ALA A 56 -5.76 -5.43 -43.47
C ALA A 56 -4.51 -6.31 -43.24
N PHE A 57 -4.19 -6.65 -41.99
CA PHE A 57 -3.13 -7.59 -41.64
C PHE A 57 -3.50 -9.03 -42.03
N GLU A 58 -4.75 -9.45 -41.82
CA GLU A 58 -5.26 -10.78 -42.20
C GLU A 58 -5.12 -11.04 -43.72
N GLU A 59 -5.32 -10.02 -44.57
CA GLU A 59 -5.04 -10.12 -46.01
C GLU A 59 -3.54 -10.33 -46.33
N LYS A 60 -2.64 -9.83 -45.48
CA LYS A 60 -1.19 -9.72 -45.75
C LYS A 60 -0.35 -9.85 -44.48
N THR A 61 -0.36 -11.03 -43.89
CA THR A 61 0.33 -11.35 -42.62
C THR A 61 1.85 -11.11 -42.62
N LYS A 62 2.47 -10.88 -43.78
CA LYS A 62 3.87 -10.41 -43.92
C LYS A 62 4.05 -8.89 -43.78
N LYS A 63 3.06 -8.19 -43.21
CA LYS A 63 3.10 -6.73 -42.95
C LYS A 63 2.92 -6.46 -41.47
N THR A 64 3.95 -6.80 -40.70
CA THR A 64 4.03 -6.67 -39.24
C THR A 64 3.82 -5.25 -38.73
N GLU A 65 4.16 -4.21 -39.53
CA GLU A 65 3.78 -2.82 -39.26
C GLU A 65 2.27 -2.65 -39.00
N ILE A 66 1.43 -3.38 -39.75
CA ILE A 66 -0.03 -3.31 -39.65
C ILE A 66 -0.54 -4.11 -38.44
N ALA A 67 0.13 -5.20 -38.08
CA ALA A 67 -0.13 -5.88 -36.80
C ALA A 67 0.27 -4.99 -35.61
N TYR A 68 1.40 -4.29 -35.68
CA TYR A 68 1.80 -3.34 -34.66
C TYR A 68 0.75 -2.22 -34.51
N LYS A 69 0.34 -1.56 -35.61
CA LYS A 69 -0.74 -0.56 -35.59
C LYS A 69 -2.07 -1.11 -35.06
N ALA A 70 -2.42 -2.36 -35.38
CA ALA A 70 -3.60 -3.02 -34.82
C ALA A 70 -3.46 -3.24 -33.30
N GLY A 71 -2.31 -3.71 -32.84
CA GLY A 71 -1.99 -3.89 -31.43
C GLY A 71 -2.07 -2.58 -30.64
N GLU A 72 -1.45 -1.50 -31.12
CA GLU A 72 -1.53 -0.17 -30.48
C GLU A 72 -2.99 0.31 -30.36
N ALA A 73 -3.81 0.06 -31.39
CA ALA A 73 -5.23 0.41 -31.41
C ALA A 73 -6.06 -0.44 -30.43
N PHE A 74 -5.86 -1.77 -30.41
CA PHE A 74 -6.51 -2.68 -29.46
C PHE A 74 -6.12 -2.36 -28.01
N SER A 75 -4.84 -2.07 -27.73
CA SER A 75 -4.39 -1.60 -26.42
C SER A 75 -5.06 -0.29 -26.01
N LYS A 76 -5.22 0.67 -26.93
CA LYS A 76 -5.88 1.96 -26.65
C LYS A 76 -7.39 1.87 -26.44
N MET A 77 -8.07 0.87 -27.00
CA MET A 77 -9.46 0.52 -26.63
C MET A 77 -9.54 -0.52 -25.49
N ARG A 78 -8.41 -0.86 -24.86
CA ARG A 78 -8.30 -1.83 -23.75
C ARG A 78 -8.81 -3.25 -24.06
N ASP A 79 -8.82 -3.64 -25.34
CA ASP A 79 -9.05 -5.01 -25.78
C ASP A 79 -7.71 -5.76 -25.80
N TYR A 80 -7.24 -6.08 -24.59
CA TYR A 80 -5.91 -6.66 -24.39
C TYR A 80 -5.77 -8.05 -25.03
N LYS A 81 -6.87 -8.78 -25.21
CA LYS A 81 -6.90 -10.10 -25.87
C LYS A 81 -6.59 -9.99 -27.36
N ASN A 82 -7.24 -9.08 -28.09
CA ASN A 82 -6.91 -8.85 -29.50
C ASN A 82 -5.59 -8.09 -29.67
N ALA A 83 -5.20 -7.24 -28.70
CA ALA A 83 -3.87 -6.63 -28.69
C ALA A 83 -2.76 -7.69 -28.61
N ALA A 84 -2.88 -8.67 -27.69
CA ALA A 84 -1.94 -9.78 -27.58
C ALA A 84 -1.86 -10.60 -28.88
N ALA A 85 -3.00 -10.92 -29.49
CA ALA A 85 -3.05 -11.63 -30.77
C ALA A 85 -2.32 -10.88 -31.91
N MET A 86 -2.33 -9.55 -31.89
CA MET A 86 -1.60 -8.73 -32.87
C MET A 86 -0.10 -8.59 -32.52
N TYR A 87 0.26 -8.33 -31.26
CA TYR A 87 1.68 -8.23 -30.86
C TYR A 87 2.43 -9.57 -30.98
N ALA A 88 1.74 -10.71 -30.90
CA ALA A 88 2.30 -12.04 -31.17
C ALA A 88 2.98 -12.14 -32.54
N ALA A 89 2.53 -11.36 -33.54
CA ALA A 89 3.11 -11.31 -34.87
C ALA A 89 4.44 -10.52 -34.96
N ILE A 90 4.80 -9.74 -33.94
CA ILE A 90 5.99 -8.87 -33.94
C ILE A 90 7.01 -9.20 -32.84
N LYS A 91 6.66 -10.05 -31.86
CA LYS A 91 7.43 -10.22 -30.62
C LYS A 91 8.89 -10.67 -30.80
N GLU A 92 9.23 -11.30 -31.93
CA GLU A 92 10.60 -11.72 -32.27
C GLU A 92 11.31 -10.75 -33.24
N GLU A 93 10.63 -9.75 -33.80
CA GLU A 93 11.20 -8.75 -34.74
C GLU A 93 11.93 -7.61 -33.99
N THR A 94 12.80 -7.99 -33.05
CA THR A 94 13.46 -7.11 -32.05
C THR A 94 14.29 -5.95 -32.62
N LYS A 95 14.71 -6.03 -33.89
CA LYS A 95 15.40 -4.93 -34.59
C LYS A 95 14.47 -3.75 -34.85
N ASP A 96 13.26 -4.03 -35.32
CA ASP A 96 12.30 -3.02 -35.79
C ASP A 96 11.25 -2.71 -34.71
N TYR A 97 11.03 -3.65 -33.75
CA TYR A 97 10.21 -3.45 -32.55
C TYR A 97 10.96 -3.92 -31.28
N PRO A 98 11.94 -3.14 -30.76
CA PRO A 98 12.75 -3.55 -29.60
C PRO A 98 11.95 -3.90 -28.35
N LYS A 99 10.78 -3.27 -28.13
CA LYS A 99 9.84 -3.57 -27.02
C LYS A 99 8.61 -4.40 -27.45
N GLY A 100 8.64 -5.04 -28.62
CA GLY A 100 7.50 -5.81 -29.15
C GLY A 100 7.06 -6.96 -28.23
N LYS A 101 8.03 -7.71 -27.68
CA LYS A 101 7.78 -8.79 -26.71
C LYS A 101 7.24 -8.29 -25.37
N TYR A 102 7.70 -7.13 -24.90
CA TYR A 102 7.16 -6.48 -23.70
C TYR A 102 5.69 -6.09 -23.87
N LYS A 103 5.32 -5.48 -25.01
CA LYS A 103 3.91 -5.16 -25.31
C LYS A 103 3.04 -6.42 -25.44
N TYR A 104 3.57 -7.51 -25.98
CA TYR A 104 2.89 -8.81 -26.00
C TYR A 104 2.65 -9.35 -24.58
N ALA A 105 3.68 -9.31 -23.71
CA ALA A 105 3.58 -9.78 -22.32
C ALA A 105 2.60 -8.95 -21.46
N LEU A 106 2.60 -7.63 -21.60
CA LEU A 106 1.60 -6.73 -20.99
C LEU A 106 0.18 -7.11 -21.43
N ALA A 107 -0.05 -7.24 -22.73
CA ALA A 107 -1.37 -7.57 -23.26
C ALA A 107 -1.84 -8.98 -22.82
N LEU A 108 -0.93 -9.94 -22.66
CA LEU A 108 -1.23 -11.24 -22.04
C LEU A 108 -1.66 -11.07 -20.58
N LYS A 109 -0.88 -10.35 -19.74
CA LYS A 109 -1.22 -10.07 -18.34
C LYS A 109 -2.61 -9.47 -18.23
N GLN A 110 -2.87 -8.38 -18.95
CA GLN A 110 -4.13 -7.65 -18.87
C GLN A 110 -5.33 -8.44 -19.46
N SER A 111 -5.07 -9.45 -20.29
CA SER A 111 -6.08 -10.44 -20.72
C SER A 111 -6.30 -11.61 -19.72
N GLY A 112 -5.57 -11.63 -18.60
CA GLY A 112 -5.62 -12.66 -17.56
C GLY A 112 -4.68 -13.87 -17.77
N ASP A 113 -3.87 -13.87 -18.84
CA ASP A 113 -2.93 -14.97 -19.14
C ASP A 113 -1.56 -14.76 -18.47
N TYR A 114 -1.58 -14.73 -17.14
CA TYR A 114 -0.41 -14.46 -16.30
C TYR A 114 0.75 -15.43 -16.52
N LYS A 115 0.46 -16.70 -16.85
CA LYS A 115 1.48 -17.74 -17.04
C LYS A 115 2.29 -17.49 -18.31
N ASN A 116 1.62 -17.20 -19.44
CA ASN A 116 2.33 -16.86 -20.67
C ASN A 116 2.96 -15.45 -20.59
N ALA A 117 2.32 -14.51 -19.87
CA ALA A 117 2.89 -13.18 -19.63
C ALA A 117 4.26 -13.24 -18.95
N MET A 118 4.40 -13.97 -17.84
CA MET A 118 5.68 -14.17 -17.14
C MET A 118 6.77 -14.73 -18.07
N MET A 119 6.45 -15.77 -18.84
CA MET A 119 7.40 -16.40 -19.76
C MET A 119 7.93 -15.42 -20.82
N GLU A 120 7.08 -14.54 -21.34
CA GLU A 120 7.47 -13.55 -22.35
C GLU A 120 8.18 -12.33 -21.73
N PHE A 121 7.82 -11.93 -20.50
CA PHE A 121 8.55 -10.92 -19.72
C PHE A 121 10.00 -11.35 -19.43
N ASP A 122 10.21 -12.59 -18.99
CA ASP A 122 11.55 -13.13 -18.75
C ASP A 122 12.33 -13.32 -20.05
N ALA A 123 11.70 -13.84 -21.12
CA ALA A 123 12.34 -13.93 -22.44
C ALA A 123 12.72 -12.55 -23.01
N PHE A 124 11.89 -11.54 -22.77
CA PHE A 124 12.17 -10.15 -23.12
C PHE A 124 13.37 -9.59 -22.35
N ILE A 125 13.36 -9.60 -21.01
CA ILE A 125 14.43 -8.93 -20.27
C ILE A 125 15.79 -9.65 -20.36
N ASN A 126 15.79 -10.96 -20.60
CA ASN A 126 17.01 -11.70 -20.88
C ASN A 126 17.67 -11.26 -22.21
N SER A 127 16.90 -10.77 -23.18
CA SER A 127 17.39 -10.37 -24.52
C SER A 127 17.46 -8.85 -24.77
N TYR A 128 16.65 -8.04 -24.08
CA TYR A 128 16.58 -6.58 -24.28
C TYR A 128 17.83 -5.86 -23.76
N ARG A 129 18.45 -5.00 -24.57
CA ARG A 129 19.61 -4.17 -24.18
C ARG A 129 19.49 -2.75 -24.76
N GLY A 130 18.36 -2.10 -24.51
CA GLY A 130 18.17 -0.66 -24.78
C GLY A 130 18.96 0.22 -23.80
N GLU A 131 19.04 1.52 -24.09
CA GLU A 131 19.68 2.50 -23.19
C GLU A 131 18.94 2.63 -21.85
N ASP A 132 17.63 2.39 -21.86
CA ASP A 132 16.68 2.35 -20.74
C ASP A 132 16.50 0.93 -20.15
N PHE A 133 17.46 0.03 -20.34
CA PHE A 133 17.37 -1.36 -19.88
C PHE A 133 17.13 -1.49 -18.37
N LYS A 134 17.65 -0.56 -17.56
CA LYS A 134 17.52 -0.61 -16.10
C LYS A 134 16.08 -0.32 -15.67
N GLU A 135 15.54 0.80 -16.13
CA GLU A 135 14.18 1.26 -15.87
C GLU A 135 13.17 0.22 -16.38
N VAL A 136 13.42 -0.32 -17.58
CA VAL A 136 12.64 -1.40 -18.19
C VAL A 136 12.77 -2.73 -17.42
N ASN A 137 13.92 -3.07 -16.84
CA ASN A 137 14.04 -4.25 -15.97
C ASN A 137 13.19 -4.11 -14.71
N ASP A 138 13.19 -2.92 -14.11
CA ASP A 138 12.54 -2.72 -12.82
C ASP A 138 11.01 -2.74 -12.99
N LEU A 139 10.49 -2.12 -14.06
CA LEU A 139 9.10 -2.31 -14.53
C LEU A 139 8.79 -3.80 -14.78
N VAL A 140 9.58 -4.50 -15.61
CA VAL A 140 9.35 -5.93 -15.90
C VAL A 140 9.43 -6.81 -14.64
N THR A 141 10.22 -6.42 -13.63
CA THR A 141 10.28 -7.13 -12.35
C THR A 141 8.97 -6.95 -11.57
N ASN A 142 8.38 -5.75 -11.57
CA ASN A 142 7.08 -5.51 -10.95
C ASN A 142 5.94 -6.22 -11.69
N GLU A 143 5.99 -6.28 -13.03
CA GLU A 143 5.03 -7.07 -13.83
C GLU A 143 5.07 -8.57 -13.52
N VAL A 144 6.28 -9.16 -13.45
CA VAL A 144 6.45 -10.58 -13.11
C VAL A 144 5.97 -10.87 -11.68
N ASN A 145 6.28 -9.97 -10.72
CA ASN A 145 5.77 -10.07 -9.35
C ASN A 145 4.23 -9.96 -9.30
N GLY A 146 3.65 -9.09 -10.13
CA GLY A 146 2.19 -8.92 -10.27
C GLY A 146 1.51 -10.17 -10.84
N CYS A 147 2.08 -10.77 -11.88
CA CYS A 147 1.62 -12.06 -12.41
C CYS A 147 1.73 -13.20 -11.38
N GLN A 148 2.81 -13.24 -10.58
CA GLN A 148 2.97 -14.20 -9.48
C GLN A 148 1.89 -14.03 -8.41
N LEU A 149 1.62 -12.78 -7.99
CA LEU A 149 0.53 -12.44 -7.06
C LEU A 149 -0.84 -12.86 -7.62
N ALA A 150 -1.13 -12.54 -8.89
CA ALA A 150 -2.39 -12.90 -9.53
C ALA A 150 -2.59 -14.42 -9.66
N ILE A 151 -1.51 -15.18 -9.89
CA ILE A 151 -1.54 -16.65 -9.87
C ILE A 151 -1.74 -17.16 -8.45
N LYS A 152 -1.07 -16.60 -7.43
CA LYS A 152 -1.25 -16.99 -6.02
C LYS A 152 -2.71 -16.82 -5.59
N LEU A 153 -3.25 -15.61 -5.72
CA LEU A 153 -4.64 -15.28 -5.35
C LEU A 153 -5.68 -16.14 -6.09
N ALA A 154 -5.38 -16.60 -7.31
CA ALA A 154 -6.27 -17.48 -8.08
C ALA A 154 -6.24 -18.96 -7.65
N ASN A 155 -5.35 -19.35 -6.74
CA ASN A 155 -5.29 -20.71 -6.16
C ASN A 155 -5.64 -20.74 -4.66
N GLU A 156 -5.91 -19.59 -4.03
CA GLU A 156 -6.28 -19.49 -2.61
C GLU A 156 -7.79 -19.68 -2.45
N GLU A 157 -8.21 -20.77 -1.79
CA GLU A 157 -9.63 -21.07 -1.50
C GLU A 157 -10.17 -20.20 -0.34
N GLN A 158 -10.18 -18.87 -0.52
CA GLN A 158 -10.86 -17.93 0.38
C GLN A 158 -12.16 -17.41 -0.23
N GLU A 159 -13.25 -17.56 0.52
CA GLU A 159 -14.49 -16.79 0.31
C GLU A 159 -14.16 -15.30 0.45
N PRO A 160 -14.59 -14.43 -0.50
CA PRO A 160 -14.17 -13.04 -0.49
C PRO A 160 -14.80 -12.24 0.67
N ASP A 161 -13.99 -11.40 1.32
CA ASP A 161 -14.43 -10.54 2.42
C ASP A 161 -15.43 -9.45 1.98
N ILE A 162 -15.54 -9.19 0.67
CA ILE A 162 -16.51 -8.27 0.05
C ILE A 162 -17.31 -8.97 -1.06
N GLU A 163 -18.58 -8.60 -1.22
CA GLU A 163 -19.41 -8.94 -2.39
C GLU A 163 -19.45 -7.73 -3.33
N ILE A 164 -19.45 -7.93 -4.65
CA ILE A 164 -19.36 -6.87 -5.66
C ILE A 164 -20.59 -6.84 -6.58
N GLU A 165 -21.30 -5.70 -6.62
CA GLU A 165 -22.41 -5.43 -7.52
C GLU A 165 -21.92 -4.59 -8.73
N HIS A 166 -22.07 -5.11 -9.95
CA HIS A 166 -21.97 -4.28 -11.16
C HIS A 166 -23.23 -3.41 -11.26
N LEU A 167 -23.08 -2.09 -11.14
CA LEU A 167 -24.25 -1.21 -10.99
C LEU A 167 -25.12 -1.14 -12.26
N SER A 168 -26.43 -1.04 -12.03
CA SER A 168 -27.46 -1.04 -13.07
C SER A 168 -27.26 0.06 -14.13
N ARG A 169 -27.92 -0.13 -15.29
CA ARG A 169 -27.88 0.79 -16.45
C ARG A 169 -28.40 2.21 -16.22
N MET A 170 -28.90 2.53 -15.04
CA MET A 170 -29.14 3.93 -14.64
C MET A 170 -27.81 4.62 -14.28
N VAL A 171 -26.97 3.96 -13.48
CA VAL A 171 -25.62 4.42 -13.17
C VAL A 171 -24.69 4.16 -14.36
N ASN A 172 -24.55 2.93 -14.84
CA ASN A 172 -23.58 2.58 -15.89
C ASN A 172 -24.16 2.66 -17.32
N SER A 173 -23.63 3.55 -18.14
CA SER A 173 -24.00 3.79 -19.53
C SER A 173 -23.11 2.99 -20.50
N ASP A 174 -23.11 3.32 -21.79
CA ASP A 174 -22.17 2.78 -22.78
C ASP A 174 -20.95 3.71 -22.95
N LYS A 175 -20.56 4.44 -21.89
CA LYS A 175 -19.51 5.49 -21.86
C LYS A 175 -18.88 5.51 -20.46
N ASN A 176 -17.72 6.16 -20.30
CA ASN A 176 -17.00 6.17 -19.02
C ASN A 176 -17.84 6.75 -17.88
N GLU A 177 -18.00 5.96 -16.82
CA GLU A 177 -18.51 6.32 -15.51
C GLU A 177 -17.35 6.25 -14.50
N PHE A 178 -17.07 7.36 -13.81
CA PHE A 178 -15.84 7.49 -13.03
C PHE A 178 -15.99 8.45 -11.84
N ALA A 179 -15.04 8.39 -10.91
CA ALA A 179 -15.04 9.21 -9.68
C ALA A 179 -16.39 9.20 -8.92
N PRO A 180 -16.83 8.04 -8.41
CA PRO A 180 -17.95 7.93 -7.46
C PRO A 180 -17.65 8.72 -6.17
N ILE A 181 -18.69 9.36 -5.64
CA ILE A 181 -18.66 10.20 -4.44
C ILE A 181 -19.88 9.79 -3.58
N PRO A 182 -19.71 8.88 -2.59
CA PRO A 182 -20.76 8.48 -1.67
C PRO A 182 -21.16 9.67 -0.77
N PHE A 183 -22.27 10.33 -1.08
CA PHE A 183 -22.72 11.50 -0.33
C PHE A 183 -23.55 11.11 0.90
N VAL A 184 -24.43 10.12 0.73
CA VAL A 184 -25.00 9.24 1.78
C VAL A 184 -25.29 7.89 1.11
N GLU A 185 -25.57 6.86 1.92
CA GLU A 185 -25.93 5.49 1.49
C GLU A 185 -26.79 5.41 0.21
N ASN A 186 -27.86 6.20 0.15
CA ASN A 186 -28.83 6.18 -0.95
C ASN A 186 -28.72 7.39 -1.90
N LEU A 187 -27.58 8.09 -1.95
CA LEU A 187 -27.30 9.18 -2.89
C LEU A 187 -25.82 9.20 -3.31
N LEU A 188 -25.59 8.81 -4.56
CA LEU A 188 -24.28 8.80 -5.22
C LEU A 188 -24.16 9.99 -6.17
N TYR A 189 -23.08 10.76 -6.06
CA TYR A 189 -22.62 11.65 -7.13
C TYR A 189 -21.50 10.94 -7.89
N PHE A 190 -21.40 11.15 -9.20
CA PHE A 190 -20.37 10.52 -10.03
C PHE A 190 -20.13 11.31 -11.31
N SER A 191 -18.96 11.13 -11.92
CA SER A 191 -18.63 11.72 -13.22
C SER A 191 -19.01 10.76 -14.36
N SER A 192 -19.46 11.30 -15.48
CA SER A 192 -19.98 10.51 -16.61
C SER A 192 -19.67 11.18 -17.94
N MET A 193 -19.43 10.38 -18.98
CA MET A 193 -19.33 10.85 -20.37
C MET A 193 -20.59 10.56 -21.22
N ARG A 194 -21.73 10.20 -20.61
CA ARG A 194 -22.97 9.79 -21.32
C ARG A 194 -23.53 10.81 -22.31
N ASP A 195 -23.33 12.10 -22.04
CA ASP A 195 -23.76 13.21 -22.89
C ASP A 195 -22.68 13.65 -23.91
N GLY A 196 -21.62 12.86 -24.09
CA GLY A 196 -20.47 13.17 -24.97
C GLY A 196 -19.45 14.12 -24.36
N MET A 197 -19.68 14.60 -23.14
CA MET A 197 -18.78 15.44 -22.34
C MET A 197 -18.66 14.85 -20.94
N ALA A 198 -17.47 14.92 -20.35
CA ALA A 198 -17.26 14.56 -18.94
C ALA A 198 -18.00 15.58 -18.06
N GLN A 199 -19.04 15.15 -17.35
CA GLN A 199 -19.85 15.99 -16.46
C GLN A 199 -20.26 15.23 -15.20
N ILE A 200 -20.50 15.95 -14.10
CA ILE A 200 -20.92 15.34 -12.83
C ILE A 200 -22.45 15.19 -12.81
N PHE A 201 -22.91 13.97 -12.50
CA PHE A 201 -24.30 13.58 -12.31
C PHE A 201 -24.54 13.17 -10.85
N ARG A 202 -25.81 13.00 -10.46
CA ARG A 202 -26.20 12.31 -9.23
C ARG A 202 -27.33 11.32 -9.49
N SER A 203 -27.36 10.25 -8.69
CA SER A 203 -28.45 9.27 -8.62
C SER A 203 -28.83 9.02 -7.18
N GLU A 204 -30.13 8.86 -6.92
CA GLU A 204 -30.65 8.38 -5.63
C GLU A 204 -30.96 6.86 -5.77
N ARG A 205 -30.93 6.11 -4.66
CA ARG A 205 -31.26 4.67 -4.60
C ARG A 205 -32.56 4.51 -3.82
N GLY A 206 -33.56 3.89 -4.44
CA GLY A 206 -34.84 3.57 -3.83
C GLY A 206 -35.11 2.06 -3.79
N GLY A 207 -36.31 1.67 -3.35
CA GLY A 207 -36.73 0.26 -3.30
C GLY A 207 -36.84 -0.44 -4.67
N GLY A 208 -36.61 0.27 -5.78
CA GLY A 208 -36.49 -0.27 -7.14
C GLY A 208 -35.06 -0.31 -7.68
N GLY A 209 -34.05 0.01 -6.87
CA GLY A 209 -32.66 0.22 -7.29
C GLY A 209 -32.33 1.70 -7.50
N TRP A 210 -31.32 1.99 -8.33
CA TRP A 210 -30.91 3.35 -8.67
C TRP A 210 -31.92 4.03 -9.62
N ASP A 211 -32.29 5.27 -9.32
CA ASP A 211 -33.13 6.11 -10.18
C ASP A 211 -32.37 6.60 -11.44
N LYS A 212 -33.09 7.13 -12.43
CA LYS A 212 -32.44 7.77 -13.58
C LYS A 212 -31.63 9.00 -13.10
N PRO A 213 -30.32 9.09 -13.36
CA PRO A 213 -29.50 10.18 -12.86
C PRO A 213 -29.79 11.51 -13.54
N GLU A 214 -29.54 12.59 -12.80
CA GLU A 214 -29.72 13.98 -13.21
C GLU A 214 -28.45 14.80 -13.01
N LYS A 215 -28.39 15.98 -13.63
CA LYS A 215 -27.29 16.94 -13.44
C LYS A 215 -27.59 17.80 -12.19
N PRO A 216 -26.75 17.75 -11.13
CA PRO A 216 -26.98 18.52 -9.92
C PRO A 216 -27.03 20.03 -10.21
N GLN A 217 -28.07 20.71 -9.72
CA GLN A 217 -28.26 22.16 -9.94
C GLN A 217 -27.06 23.00 -9.48
N ILE A 218 -26.30 22.50 -8.51
CA ILE A 218 -25.07 23.13 -7.99
C ILE A 218 -24.02 23.35 -9.09
N PHE A 219 -23.99 22.53 -10.15
CA PHE A 219 -23.02 22.60 -11.24
C PHE A 219 -23.51 23.41 -12.47
N GLY A 220 -24.63 24.13 -12.36
CA GLY A 220 -25.23 24.90 -13.45
C GLY A 220 -24.47 26.16 -13.90
N SER A 221 -23.17 26.31 -13.61
CA SER A 221 -22.35 27.48 -13.95
C SER A 221 -20.85 27.16 -14.04
N MET A 222 -20.51 26.05 -14.69
CA MET A 222 -19.13 25.69 -15.02
C MET A 222 -18.55 26.57 -16.15
N GLU A 223 -17.23 26.70 -16.17
CA GLU A 223 -16.48 27.50 -17.14
C GLU A 223 -16.08 26.67 -18.37
N LYS A 224 -15.76 25.38 -18.18
CA LYS A 224 -15.38 24.45 -19.24
C LYS A 224 -16.46 23.37 -19.43
N PRO A 225 -16.68 22.86 -20.65
CA PRO A 225 -17.71 21.84 -20.90
C PRO A 225 -17.38 20.47 -20.32
N HIS A 226 -16.09 20.17 -20.10
CA HIS A 226 -15.60 18.98 -19.42
C HIS A 226 -15.23 19.34 -17.97
N PHE A 227 -15.96 18.77 -17.02
CA PHE A 227 -15.72 18.91 -15.58
C PHE A 227 -16.09 17.61 -14.87
N GLY A 228 -15.28 17.19 -13.92
CA GLY A 228 -15.38 15.86 -13.33
C GLY A 228 -14.28 15.59 -12.33
N HIS A 229 -14.35 14.43 -11.68
CA HIS A 229 -13.66 14.13 -10.42
C HIS A 229 -14.06 15.12 -9.31
N GLY A 230 -14.12 14.68 -8.06
CA GLY A 230 -14.41 15.63 -7.00
C GLY A 230 -14.59 15.04 -5.62
N THR A 231 -14.66 15.94 -4.65
CA THR A 231 -14.63 15.63 -3.23
C THR A 231 -15.28 16.78 -2.46
N PHE A 232 -16.16 16.45 -1.51
CA PHE A 232 -16.71 17.44 -0.58
C PHE A 232 -15.82 17.50 0.66
N THR A 233 -15.63 18.69 1.25
CA THR A 233 -15.08 18.75 2.61
C THR A 233 -15.96 17.95 3.58
N PRO A 234 -15.40 17.40 4.68
CA PRO A 234 -16.18 16.61 5.63
C PRO A 234 -17.42 17.34 6.20
N ASP A 235 -17.33 18.67 6.32
CA ASP A 235 -18.43 19.55 6.75
C ASP A 235 -19.38 20.00 5.62
N ARG A 236 -19.08 19.59 4.38
CA ARG A 236 -19.81 19.87 3.13
C ARG A 236 -19.97 21.36 2.81
N LYS A 237 -19.05 22.20 3.34
CA LYS A 237 -18.98 23.64 3.03
C LYS A 237 -18.15 23.96 1.78
N ALA A 238 -17.25 23.09 1.33
CA ALA A 238 -16.57 23.24 0.05
C ALA A 238 -16.64 21.96 -0.79
N PHE A 239 -16.44 22.12 -2.09
CA PHE A 239 -16.37 21.06 -3.08
C PHE A 239 -15.18 21.32 -4.01
N TYR A 240 -14.19 20.44 -3.98
CA TYR A 240 -13.04 20.47 -4.88
C TYR A 240 -13.29 19.52 -6.05
N PHE A 241 -12.93 19.95 -7.26
CA PHE A 241 -13.21 19.22 -8.49
C PHE A 241 -12.28 19.70 -9.62
N THR A 242 -12.39 19.12 -10.81
CA THR A 242 -11.58 19.53 -11.96
C THR A 242 -12.42 20.16 -13.08
N GLN A 243 -11.81 21.07 -13.84
CA GLN A 243 -12.30 21.45 -15.17
C GLN A 243 -11.17 21.29 -16.18
N CYS A 244 -11.46 20.61 -17.29
CA CYS A 244 -10.45 20.15 -18.24
C CYS A 244 -10.64 20.73 -19.64
N GLU A 245 -9.52 20.91 -20.34
CA GLU A 245 -9.46 21.10 -21.78
C GLU A 245 -9.04 19.79 -22.44
N MET A 246 -9.75 19.41 -23.51
CA MET A 246 -9.36 18.29 -24.37
C MET A 246 -8.55 18.83 -25.54
N ASN A 247 -7.38 18.24 -25.81
CA ASN A 247 -6.58 18.59 -26.99
C ASN A 247 -7.15 17.93 -28.27
N LEU A 248 -6.48 18.11 -29.42
CA LEU A 248 -6.91 17.52 -30.70
C LEU A 248 -6.65 16.01 -30.80
N GLN A 249 -5.92 15.43 -29.85
CA GLN A 249 -5.57 14.01 -29.75
C GLN A 249 -6.53 13.24 -28.80
N GLY A 250 -7.35 13.96 -28.02
CA GLY A 250 -8.27 13.41 -27.02
C GLY A 250 -7.76 13.49 -25.58
N ASP A 251 -6.53 13.95 -25.34
CA ASP A 251 -5.95 14.01 -24.00
C ASP A 251 -6.53 15.17 -23.18
N PHE A 252 -6.79 14.95 -21.89
CA PHE A 252 -7.32 15.95 -20.97
C PHE A 252 -6.24 16.63 -20.13
N ARG A 253 -6.12 17.95 -20.28
CA ARG A 253 -5.39 18.81 -19.34
C ARG A 253 -6.37 19.46 -18.38
N CYS A 254 -6.27 19.15 -17.09
CA CYS A 254 -7.18 19.63 -16.06
C CYS A 254 -6.50 20.66 -15.14
N ASP A 255 -7.28 21.64 -14.66
CA ASP A 255 -6.95 22.37 -13.44
C ASP A 255 -7.93 21.98 -12.32
N LEU A 256 -7.49 22.14 -11.07
CA LEU A 256 -8.30 22.06 -9.86
C LEU A 256 -9.08 23.36 -9.63
N TYR A 257 -10.36 23.21 -9.27
CA TYR A 257 -11.28 24.28 -8.90
C TYR A 257 -11.93 23.95 -7.55
N VAL A 258 -12.42 25.00 -6.88
CA VAL A 258 -13.23 24.89 -5.67
C VAL A 258 -14.53 25.67 -5.81
N MET A 259 -15.59 25.17 -5.18
CA MET A 259 -16.82 25.91 -4.90
C MET A 259 -17.08 25.89 -3.40
N GLN A 260 -17.55 27.00 -2.85
CA GLN A 260 -17.84 27.19 -1.42
C GLN A 260 -19.34 27.41 -1.19
N ARG A 261 -19.87 26.93 -0.07
CA ARG A 261 -21.30 26.97 0.30
C ARG A 261 -21.56 27.98 1.41
N LEU A 262 -21.85 29.21 1.02
CA LEU A 262 -22.12 30.32 1.94
C LEU A 262 -23.63 30.59 2.01
N ASN A 263 -24.20 30.68 3.22
CA ASN A 263 -25.62 30.96 3.44
C ASN A 263 -26.59 30.07 2.62
N ASN A 264 -26.31 28.77 2.57
CA ASN A 264 -27.03 27.76 1.77
C ASN A 264 -27.03 27.98 0.25
N LYS A 265 -26.08 28.76 -0.30
CA LYS A 265 -25.84 28.91 -1.73
C LYS A 265 -24.40 28.54 -2.06
N TRP A 266 -24.20 27.85 -3.18
CA TRP A 266 -22.87 27.60 -3.70
C TRP A 266 -22.35 28.82 -4.46
N SER A 267 -21.05 29.08 -4.35
CA SER A 267 -20.33 30.05 -5.18
C SER A 267 -20.28 29.60 -6.65
N LYS A 268 -19.79 30.48 -7.51
CA LYS A 268 -19.21 30.02 -8.79
C LYS A 268 -17.93 29.20 -8.52
N PRO A 269 -17.48 28.39 -9.49
CA PRO A 269 -16.12 27.86 -9.49
C PRO A 269 -15.07 28.95 -9.28
N VAL A 270 -14.01 28.61 -8.55
CA VAL A 270 -12.78 29.41 -8.46
C VAL A 270 -11.60 28.47 -8.75
N ARG A 271 -10.75 28.81 -9.72
CA ARG A 271 -9.53 28.05 -10.02
C ARG A 271 -8.55 28.18 -8.84
N LEU A 272 -7.95 27.07 -8.42
CA LEU A 272 -6.91 27.12 -7.38
C LEU A 272 -5.64 27.85 -7.90
N PRO A 273 -4.81 28.43 -7.01
CA PRO A 273 -3.61 29.18 -7.38
C PRO A 273 -2.65 28.46 -8.33
N ASP A 274 -1.88 29.22 -9.12
CA ASP A 274 -0.97 28.69 -10.15
C ASP A 274 0.17 27.80 -9.61
N TYR A 275 0.53 27.91 -8.33
CA TYR A 275 1.50 27.01 -7.70
C TYR A 275 0.91 25.62 -7.39
N ILE A 276 -0.42 25.51 -7.31
CA ILE A 276 -1.15 24.25 -7.32
C ILE A 276 -1.41 23.83 -8.77
N ASN A 277 -2.02 24.69 -9.58
CA ASN A 277 -2.33 24.42 -10.98
C ASN A 277 -1.17 24.87 -11.90
N GLU A 278 -0.06 24.14 -11.82
CA GLU A 278 1.18 24.47 -12.53
C GLU A 278 1.00 24.51 -14.06
N ALA A 279 1.70 25.44 -14.71
CA ALA A 279 1.61 25.64 -16.15
C ALA A 279 2.15 24.43 -16.93
N ASN A 280 1.34 23.95 -17.89
CA ASN A 280 1.60 22.81 -18.78
C ASN A 280 1.55 21.41 -18.15
N THR A 281 1.21 21.30 -16.86
CA THR A 281 0.86 20.01 -16.23
C THR A 281 -0.65 19.78 -16.27
N THR A 282 -1.08 18.57 -15.93
CA THR A 282 -2.46 18.27 -15.53
C THR A 282 -2.52 18.21 -14.00
N ASN A 283 -3.62 18.69 -13.42
CA ASN A 283 -3.86 18.75 -11.98
C ASN A 283 -5.29 18.30 -11.74
N THR A 284 -5.46 17.09 -11.22
CA THR A 284 -6.71 16.33 -11.33
C THR A 284 -6.95 15.43 -10.11
N GLN A 285 -8.07 14.71 -10.11
CA GLN A 285 -8.41 13.66 -9.12
C GLN A 285 -8.31 14.12 -7.65
N PRO A 286 -8.95 15.25 -7.26
CA PRO A 286 -8.83 15.78 -5.90
C PRO A 286 -9.56 14.91 -4.85
N PHE A 287 -8.91 14.72 -3.71
CA PHE A 287 -9.50 14.16 -2.49
C PHE A 287 -9.16 15.03 -1.27
N VAL A 288 -10.18 15.50 -0.53
CA VAL A 288 -9.98 16.40 0.62
C VAL A 288 -10.33 15.70 1.93
N THR A 289 -9.50 15.92 2.95
CA THR A 289 -9.69 15.41 4.31
C THR A 289 -9.35 16.47 5.35
N LEU A 290 -9.57 16.15 6.64
CA LEU A 290 -9.25 17.00 7.77
C LEU A 290 -8.52 16.20 8.85
N ILE A 291 -7.27 16.60 9.14
CA ILE A 291 -6.42 16.07 10.23
C ILE A 291 -5.99 17.28 11.06
N ASP A 292 -6.08 17.21 12.40
CA ASP A 292 -5.68 18.29 13.34
C ASP A 292 -6.16 19.70 12.98
N ASN A 293 -7.41 19.80 12.50
CA ASN A 293 -8.02 21.02 11.98
C ASN A 293 -7.24 21.69 10.83
N LYS A 294 -6.37 20.95 10.13
CA LYS A 294 -5.81 21.29 8.81
C LYS A 294 -6.62 20.60 7.73
N GLU A 295 -7.00 21.36 6.71
CA GLU A 295 -7.65 20.86 5.51
C GLU A 295 -6.56 20.42 4.52
N ILE A 296 -6.50 19.12 4.24
CA ILE A 296 -5.50 18.51 3.38
C ILE A 296 -6.19 18.11 2.07
N LEU A 297 -5.73 18.67 0.96
CA LEU A 297 -6.19 18.34 -0.39
C LEU A 297 -5.12 17.51 -1.09
N TYR A 298 -5.34 16.21 -1.18
CA TYR A 298 -4.60 15.33 -2.06
C TYR A 298 -5.08 15.51 -3.50
N PHE A 299 -4.19 15.37 -4.49
CA PHE A 299 -4.51 15.45 -5.92
C PHE A 299 -3.42 14.77 -6.76
N VAL A 300 -3.70 14.54 -8.05
CA VAL A 300 -2.82 13.85 -8.99
C VAL A 300 -2.23 14.84 -10.01
N SER A 301 -0.91 14.75 -10.29
CA SER A 301 -0.21 15.69 -11.18
C SER A 301 1.06 15.12 -11.81
N ASN A 302 1.24 15.35 -13.12
CA ASN A 302 2.46 15.00 -13.89
C ASN A 302 3.54 16.09 -13.85
N ARG A 303 3.77 16.69 -12.68
CA ARG A 303 4.73 17.79 -12.53
C ARG A 303 6.18 17.32 -12.47
N LYS A 304 7.08 18.20 -12.93
CA LYS A 304 8.52 17.95 -13.11
C LYS A 304 9.21 17.31 -11.90
N ASP A 305 8.80 17.68 -10.69
CA ASP A 305 9.47 17.28 -9.44
C ASP A 305 8.84 16.02 -8.81
N GLY A 306 8.07 15.25 -9.58
CA GLY A 306 7.58 13.92 -9.23
C GLY A 306 8.60 12.81 -9.49
N LEU A 307 8.18 11.57 -9.26
CA LEU A 307 8.97 10.36 -9.47
C LEU A 307 8.67 9.72 -10.84
N GLY A 308 7.45 9.89 -11.37
CA GLY A 308 6.93 9.12 -12.50
C GLY A 308 6.10 9.92 -13.50
N GLY A 309 5.06 9.27 -14.03
CA GLY A 309 4.14 9.82 -15.03
C GLY A 309 3.06 10.69 -14.41
N LEU A 310 2.26 10.11 -13.52
CA LEU A 310 1.28 10.79 -12.68
C LEU A 310 1.60 10.49 -11.21
N ASP A 311 1.99 11.50 -10.45
CA ASP A 311 2.27 11.37 -9.02
C ASP A 311 1.06 11.87 -8.20
N ILE A 312 0.87 11.33 -6.99
CA ILE A 312 -0.01 11.90 -5.96
C ILE A 312 0.76 12.97 -5.16
N TRP A 313 0.09 14.11 -4.96
CA TRP A 313 0.58 15.30 -4.25
C TRP A 313 -0.43 15.72 -3.20
N TYR A 314 -0.02 16.56 -2.25
CA TYR A 314 -0.93 17.23 -1.32
C TYR A 314 -0.59 18.69 -1.09
N VAL A 315 -1.60 19.47 -0.70
CA VAL A 315 -1.47 20.80 -0.10
C VAL A 315 -2.29 20.90 1.19
N MET A 316 -1.93 21.82 2.07
CA MET A 316 -2.56 22.00 3.37
C MET A 316 -2.97 23.48 3.58
N LYS A 317 -4.15 23.73 4.15
CA LYS A 317 -4.54 25.03 4.71
C LYS A 317 -5.23 24.88 6.07
N ASP A 318 -5.54 25.99 6.75
CA ASP A 318 -6.34 25.94 7.97
C ASP A 318 -7.79 25.51 7.69
N GLY A 319 -8.31 24.60 8.52
CA GLY A 319 -9.64 24.02 8.36
C GLY A 319 -10.76 25.03 8.60
N GLY A 320 -11.80 24.97 7.75
CA GLY A 320 -12.96 25.86 7.87
C GLY A 320 -12.74 27.31 7.41
N THR A 321 -11.55 27.63 6.87
CA THR A 321 -11.28 28.92 6.23
C THR A 321 -11.86 29.02 4.83
N GLU A 322 -12.33 30.21 4.46
CA GLU A 322 -12.82 30.56 3.11
C GLU A 322 -11.71 31.06 2.18
N ASP A 323 -10.49 31.24 2.67
CA ASP A 323 -9.34 31.65 1.86
C ASP A 323 -8.65 30.46 1.15
N PHE A 324 -7.68 30.80 0.29
CA PHE A 324 -6.89 29.85 -0.50
C PHE A 324 -5.40 29.88 -0.09
N ASN A 325 -5.10 30.14 1.19
CA ASN A 325 -3.74 30.16 1.74
C ASN A 325 -3.19 28.75 1.95
N PHE A 326 -3.10 27.99 0.85
CA PHE A 326 -2.53 26.65 0.82
C PHE A 326 -1.00 26.69 0.88
N SER A 327 -0.40 25.69 1.53
CA SER A 327 1.01 25.35 1.37
C SER A 327 1.37 25.13 -0.11
N LEU A 328 2.67 25.21 -0.43
CA LEU A 328 3.16 24.66 -1.69
C LEU A 328 2.86 23.14 -1.75
N PRO A 329 2.60 22.57 -2.94
CA PRO A 329 2.44 21.14 -3.11
C PRO A 329 3.67 20.34 -2.67
N VAL A 330 3.42 19.25 -1.95
CA VAL A 330 4.42 18.28 -1.54
C VAL A 330 4.06 16.92 -2.15
N ASN A 331 5.08 16.18 -2.59
CA ASN A 331 4.91 14.85 -3.16
C ASN A 331 4.49 13.85 -2.07
N ALA A 332 3.62 12.89 -2.38
CA ALA A 332 3.22 11.85 -1.40
C ALA A 332 4.35 10.86 -1.05
N GLY A 333 5.47 10.88 -1.76
CA GLY A 333 6.68 10.12 -1.42
C GLY A 333 6.67 8.66 -1.88
N ILE A 334 7.81 8.00 -1.70
CA ILE A 334 8.14 6.68 -2.29
C ILE A 334 7.31 5.49 -1.77
N GLY A 335 6.52 5.67 -0.71
CA GLY A 335 5.56 4.66 -0.23
C GLY A 335 4.24 4.67 -1.00
N ILE A 336 3.99 5.72 -1.79
CA ILE A 336 2.85 5.85 -2.70
C ILE A 336 3.36 5.89 -4.14
N ASN A 337 4.15 6.91 -4.48
CA ASN A 337 4.56 7.22 -5.86
C ASN A 337 5.74 6.39 -6.35
N THR A 338 5.78 6.15 -7.66
CA THR A 338 6.75 5.31 -8.38
C THR A 338 7.24 6.00 -9.65
N VAL A 339 7.89 5.26 -10.57
CA VAL A 339 8.26 5.78 -11.91
C VAL A 339 7.12 5.67 -12.94
N ALA A 340 5.93 5.23 -12.54
CA ALA A 340 4.77 4.98 -13.40
C ALA A 340 3.62 5.95 -13.07
N ASP A 341 2.36 5.54 -13.26
CA ASP A 341 1.17 6.34 -12.92
C ASP A 341 0.52 5.87 -11.61
N GLU A 342 0.42 6.79 -10.64
CA GLU A 342 -0.37 6.72 -9.42
C GLU A 342 -1.58 7.68 -9.48
N THR A 343 -2.77 7.19 -9.14
CA THR A 343 -4.04 7.87 -9.37
C THR A 343 -5.09 7.62 -8.27
N SER A 344 -6.20 8.35 -8.34
CA SER A 344 -7.39 8.23 -7.49
C SER A 344 -7.13 8.04 -5.98
N PRO A 345 -6.49 9.01 -5.29
CA PRO A 345 -6.32 8.96 -3.84
C PRO A 345 -7.67 8.99 -3.10
N PHE A 346 -7.78 8.18 -2.05
CA PHE A 346 -8.87 8.18 -1.07
C PHE A 346 -8.26 7.93 0.31
N TYR A 347 -8.18 8.97 1.14
CA TYR A 347 -7.60 8.88 2.48
C TYR A 347 -8.65 8.65 3.57
N ASP A 348 -8.64 7.44 4.12
CA ASP A 348 -9.44 7.05 5.27
C ASP A 348 -8.79 7.50 6.58
N LYS A 349 -9.17 8.70 7.02
CA LYS A 349 -8.68 9.32 8.25
C LYS A 349 -9.10 8.64 9.57
N ASN A 350 -9.95 7.60 9.54
CA ASN A 350 -10.37 6.91 10.77
C ASN A 350 -9.46 5.72 11.12
N SER A 351 -8.75 5.17 10.13
CA SER A 351 -7.77 4.07 10.28
C SER A 351 -6.39 4.44 9.71
N GLU A 352 -6.22 5.70 9.32
CA GLU A 352 -5.00 6.29 8.73
C GLU A 352 -4.46 5.50 7.52
N ILE A 353 -5.36 5.22 6.55
CA ILE A 353 -5.05 4.46 5.34
C ILE A 353 -5.28 5.33 4.10
N MET A 354 -4.25 5.48 3.25
CA MET A 354 -4.44 5.89 1.86
C MET A 354 -4.79 4.67 1.01
N TYR A 355 -5.94 4.72 0.36
CA TYR A 355 -6.23 3.89 -0.80
C TYR A 355 -5.89 4.70 -2.06
N PHE A 356 -5.25 4.07 -3.03
CA PHE A 356 -4.86 4.69 -4.30
C PHE A 356 -4.73 3.62 -5.37
N SER A 357 -4.64 3.99 -6.64
CA SER A 357 -4.34 3.05 -7.72
C SER A 357 -3.01 3.32 -8.39
N SER A 358 -2.31 2.26 -8.80
CA SER A 358 -0.96 2.33 -9.35
C SER A 358 -0.80 1.37 -10.52
N THR A 359 0.03 1.77 -11.49
CA THR A 359 0.60 0.91 -12.54
C THR A 359 2.06 0.50 -12.25
N GLY A 360 2.70 1.10 -11.24
CA GLY A 360 4.11 0.89 -10.91
C GLY A 360 4.36 -0.16 -9.85
N HIS A 361 3.43 -0.36 -8.90
CA HIS A 361 3.52 -1.41 -7.88
C HIS A 361 3.10 -2.78 -8.45
N PRO A 362 3.54 -3.92 -7.89
CA PRO A 362 3.15 -5.26 -8.34
C PRO A 362 1.63 -5.50 -8.26
N GLY A 363 0.95 -5.38 -9.40
CA GLY A 363 -0.50 -5.49 -9.56
C GLY A 363 -0.95 -6.61 -10.49
N LEU A 364 -2.22 -6.99 -10.42
CA LEU A 364 -2.86 -8.04 -11.19
C LEU A 364 -3.12 -7.60 -12.65
N GLY A 365 -3.45 -6.32 -12.89
CA GLY A 365 -3.99 -5.80 -14.14
C GLY A 365 -3.17 -4.68 -14.77
N GLY A 366 -3.83 -3.59 -15.16
CA GLY A 366 -3.21 -2.33 -15.59
C GLY A 366 -3.01 -1.41 -14.40
N LEU A 367 -3.98 -0.52 -14.16
CA LEU A 367 -4.17 0.08 -12.84
C LEU A 367 -4.72 -0.96 -11.85
N ASP A 368 -4.14 -1.02 -10.66
CA ASP A 368 -4.61 -1.83 -9.53
C ASP A 368 -4.84 -0.94 -8.31
N VAL A 369 -5.81 -1.26 -7.44
CA VAL A 369 -5.98 -0.60 -6.14
C VAL A 369 -5.00 -1.16 -5.10
N PHE A 370 -4.28 -0.25 -4.43
CA PHE A 370 -3.41 -0.51 -3.29
C PHE A 370 -3.90 0.24 -2.04
N ARG A 371 -3.49 -0.24 -0.87
CA ARG A 371 -3.58 0.49 0.41
C ARG A 371 -2.18 0.70 1.00
N SER A 372 -1.94 1.84 1.65
CA SER A 372 -0.82 2.04 2.56
C SER A 372 -1.26 2.80 3.80
N ASN A 373 -0.68 2.47 4.96
CA ASN A 373 -0.93 3.15 6.22
C ASN A 373 -0.01 4.37 6.36
N GLY A 374 -0.45 5.40 7.07
CA GLY A 374 0.34 6.61 7.36
C GLY A 374 -0.40 7.90 7.01
N HIS A 375 0.36 8.96 6.68
CA HIS A 375 -0.19 10.25 6.26
C HIS A 375 0.83 11.13 5.53
N LEU A 376 0.33 12.05 4.69
CA LEU A 376 1.11 13.09 4.00
C LEU A 376 2.20 12.54 3.08
N ALA A 377 3.42 12.34 3.61
CA ALA A 377 4.58 11.80 2.91
C ALA A 377 5.25 10.62 3.64
N GLU A 378 4.72 10.21 4.80
CA GLU A 378 5.21 9.10 5.61
C GLU A 378 4.21 7.95 5.48
N TRP A 379 4.63 6.88 4.81
CA TRP A 379 3.77 5.77 4.38
C TRP A 379 4.48 4.43 4.51
N ASP A 380 3.72 3.41 4.90
CA ASP A 380 4.14 2.02 4.85
C ASP A 380 4.41 1.54 3.41
N LYS A 381 5.01 0.34 3.30
CA LYS A 381 5.05 -0.37 2.01
C LYS A 381 3.61 -0.67 1.54
N PRO A 382 3.21 -0.28 0.33
CA PRO A 382 1.84 -0.47 -0.15
C PRO A 382 1.51 -1.95 -0.39
N VAL A 383 0.25 -2.29 -0.15
CA VAL A 383 -0.32 -3.63 -0.26
C VAL A 383 -1.44 -3.61 -1.28
N ASN A 384 -1.35 -4.45 -2.32
CA ASN A 384 -2.41 -4.63 -3.31
C ASN A 384 -3.67 -5.19 -2.63
N LEU A 385 -4.87 -4.69 -2.98
CA LEU A 385 -6.11 -5.17 -2.35
C LEU A 385 -6.54 -6.58 -2.76
N GLY A 386 -5.92 -7.15 -3.79
CA GLY A 386 -6.18 -8.50 -4.27
C GLY A 386 -7.57 -8.68 -4.88
N ARG A 387 -7.97 -9.93 -5.10
CA ARG A 387 -9.32 -10.27 -5.55
C ARG A 387 -10.32 -10.18 -4.38
N PRO A 388 -11.58 -9.79 -4.63
CA PRO A 388 -12.18 -9.47 -5.92
C PRO A 388 -12.07 -7.96 -6.30
N THR A 389 -11.47 -7.11 -5.45
CA THR A 389 -11.34 -5.67 -5.71
C THR A 389 -10.52 -5.38 -6.97
N ASN A 390 -9.42 -6.11 -7.18
CA ASN A 390 -8.58 -6.05 -8.37
C ASN A 390 -8.77 -7.28 -9.29
N SER A 391 -8.44 -7.10 -10.56
CA SER A 391 -8.66 -8.04 -11.67
C SER A 391 -7.49 -7.96 -12.67
N SER A 392 -7.65 -8.50 -13.89
CA SER A 392 -6.67 -8.28 -14.97
C SER A 392 -6.84 -6.92 -15.69
N SER A 393 -7.87 -6.15 -15.33
CA SER A 393 -8.30 -4.94 -16.04
C SER A 393 -7.67 -3.69 -15.41
N ASP A 394 -8.22 -2.50 -15.68
CA ASP A 394 -7.90 -1.30 -14.90
C ASP A 394 -8.90 -1.17 -13.74
N ASP A 395 -8.41 -1.02 -12.52
CA ASP A 395 -9.18 -1.02 -11.28
C ASP A 395 -8.78 0.16 -10.38
N HIS A 396 -9.69 1.11 -10.21
CA HIS A 396 -9.37 2.39 -9.55
C HIS A 396 -10.58 3.10 -8.92
N TYR A 397 -10.36 4.27 -8.31
CA TYR A 397 -11.39 5.03 -7.59
C TYR A 397 -12.07 4.30 -6.42
N TYR A 398 -11.30 3.49 -5.68
CA TYR A 398 -11.77 2.89 -4.43
C TYR A 398 -12.11 3.97 -3.40
N VAL A 399 -13.38 4.02 -2.99
CA VAL A 399 -13.91 4.96 -1.98
C VAL A 399 -14.86 4.23 -1.02
N LEU A 400 -14.73 4.49 0.28
CA LEU A 400 -15.65 3.94 1.28
C LEU A 400 -16.90 4.80 1.45
N GLY A 401 -18.02 4.13 1.75
CA GLY A 401 -19.29 4.72 2.12
C GLY A 401 -19.26 5.48 3.45
N THR A 402 -20.29 6.30 3.70
CA THR A 402 -20.36 7.17 4.89
C THR A 402 -20.39 6.42 6.23
N ASN A 403 -20.83 5.16 6.24
CA ASN A 403 -20.82 4.22 7.37
C ASN A 403 -19.63 3.25 7.34
N ARG A 404 -18.88 3.18 6.23
CA ARG A 404 -17.75 2.26 5.96
C ARG A 404 -18.14 0.78 5.73
N GLU A 405 -19.43 0.48 5.78
CA GLU A 405 -20.01 -0.88 5.58
C GLU A 405 -20.24 -1.19 4.09
N TYR A 406 -20.09 -0.20 3.21
CA TYR A 406 -20.06 -0.35 1.76
C TYR A 406 -18.99 0.54 1.14
N GLY A 407 -18.80 0.44 -0.18
CA GLY A 407 -18.05 1.41 -0.96
C GLY A 407 -18.29 1.29 -2.46
N TYR A 408 -17.47 2.00 -3.23
CA TYR A 408 -17.45 1.93 -4.69
C TYR A 408 -16.01 1.85 -5.20
N PHE A 409 -15.83 1.29 -6.37
CA PHE A 409 -14.66 1.47 -7.23
C PHE A 409 -15.14 1.51 -8.68
N ILE A 410 -14.25 1.75 -9.64
CA ILE A 410 -14.55 1.70 -11.06
C ILE A 410 -13.59 0.78 -11.79
N SER A 411 -14.07 0.15 -12.84
CA SER A 411 -13.30 -0.81 -13.62
C SER A 411 -13.84 -0.93 -15.05
N ASN A 412 -12.95 -1.25 -15.99
CA ASN A 412 -13.34 -1.67 -17.34
C ASN A 412 -13.45 -3.20 -17.50
N ARG A 413 -13.42 -3.96 -16.38
CA ARG A 413 -13.51 -5.43 -16.38
C ARG A 413 -14.77 -5.94 -17.07
N LEU A 414 -14.64 -7.10 -17.73
CA LEU A 414 -15.77 -7.89 -18.20
C LEU A 414 -16.29 -8.88 -17.12
N GLU A 415 -15.41 -9.30 -16.20
CA GLU A 415 -15.72 -10.24 -15.11
C GLU A 415 -16.85 -9.67 -14.22
N GLY A 416 -17.94 -10.44 -14.05
CA GLY A 416 -19.13 -10.02 -13.30
C GLY A 416 -20.11 -9.10 -14.04
N THR A 417 -19.87 -8.75 -15.31
CA THR A 417 -20.70 -7.81 -16.08
C THR A 417 -21.54 -8.50 -17.17
N SER A 418 -22.35 -7.71 -17.88
CA SER A 418 -23.04 -8.11 -19.13
C SER A 418 -22.44 -7.48 -20.40
N LYS A 419 -21.22 -6.94 -20.33
CA LYS A 419 -20.57 -6.20 -21.42
C LYS A 419 -19.90 -7.15 -22.43
N GLU A 420 -19.83 -6.73 -23.69
CA GLU A 420 -19.08 -7.42 -24.77
C GLU A 420 -17.65 -6.85 -24.92
N TYR A 421 -17.43 -5.60 -24.50
CA TYR A 421 -16.19 -4.83 -24.69
C TYR A 421 -15.75 -4.13 -23.39
N SER A 422 -14.43 -4.03 -23.21
CA SER A 422 -13.74 -3.40 -22.07
C SER A 422 -13.32 -1.95 -22.38
N ASP A 423 -14.00 -1.29 -23.30
CA ASP A 423 -13.63 0.01 -23.90
C ASP A 423 -14.08 1.23 -23.08
N ASN A 424 -14.86 1.03 -22.01
CA ASN A 424 -15.24 2.07 -21.06
C ASN A 424 -15.20 1.58 -19.60
N ASP A 425 -14.93 2.51 -18.69
CA ASP A 425 -15.00 2.29 -17.23
C ASP A 425 -16.46 2.33 -16.75
N ASP A 426 -16.82 1.42 -15.85
CA ASP A 426 -18.12 1.30 -15.16
C ASP A 426 -17.91 1.40 -13.64
N ILE A 427 -18.91 1.92 -12.90
CA ILE A 427 -18.89 1.93 -11.42
C ILE A 427 -19.40 0.58 -10.89
N PHE A 428 -18.64 0.03 -9.95
CA PHE A 428 -18.99 -1.13 -9.14
C PHE A 428 -19.23 -0.69 -7.70
N TYR A 429 -20.18 -1.33 -7.04
CA TYR A 429 -20.45 -1.21 -5.62
C TYR A 429 -19.91 -2.45 -4.90
N PHE A 430 -19.52 -2.30 -3.63
CA PHE A 430 -19.23 -3.45 -2.78
C PHE A 430 -19.79 -3.29 -1.37
N ASP A 431 -20.29 -4.38 -0.81
CA ASP A 431 -20.57 -4.49 0.62
C ASP A 431 -19.31 -4.96 1.34
N LYS A 432 -18.97 -4.29 2.44
CA LYS A 432 -17.84 -4.62 3.31
C LYS A 432 -18.37 -5.19 4.62
N LYS A 433 -18.19 -6.50 4.80
CA LYS A 433 -18.51 -7.20 6.05
C LYS A 433 -17.79 -6.52 7.22
N GLU A 434 -18.44 -6.39 8.39
CA GLU A 434 -17.80 -5.78 9.56
C GLU A 434 -16.63 -6.66 10.01
N ILE A 435 -15.40 -6.19 9.77
CA ILE A 435 -14.18 -6.80 10.29
C ILE A 435 -14.10 -6.45 11.77
N GLU A 436 -14.71 -7.29 12.62
CA GLU A 436 -14.58 -7.16 14.06
C GLU A 436 -13.16 -7.60 14.46
N VAL A 437 -12.32 -6.64 14.88
CA VAL A 437 -11.12 -6.94 15.63
C VAL A 437 -11.49 -6.87 17.10
N VAL A 438 -11.29 -7.95 17.85
CA VAL A 438 -11.70 -8.02 19.27
C VAL A 438 -10.56 -8.53 20.14
N ILE A 439 -10.45 -7.97 21.34
CA ILE A 439 -9.60 -8.49 22.42
C ILE A 439 -10.52 -8.93 23.56
N LYS A 440 -10.27 -10.13 24.09
CA LYS A 440 -10.96 -10.67 25.26
C LYS A 440 -9.99 -11.42 26.16
N GLY A 441 -10.46 -11.80 27.34
CA GLY A 441 -9.74 -12.74 28.20
C GLY A 441 -10.36 -12.86 29.57
N SER A 442 -9.93 -13.88 30.29
CA SER A 442 -10.29 -14.08 31.69
C SER A 442 -9.38 -13.26 32.61
N ILE A 443 -9.87 -12.89 33.79
CA ILE A 443 -9.16 -12.12 34.80
C ILE A 443 -9.15 -12.93 36.10
N SER A 444 -7.97 -13.37 36.53
CA SER A 444 -7.80 -14.34 37.61
C SER A 444 -6.94 -13.83 38.77
N GLU A 445 -7.01 -14.50 39.91
CA GLU A 445 -6.05 -14.32 41.01
C GLU A 445 -4.73 -15.02 40.68
N SER A 446 -3.60 -14.32 40.82
CA SER A 446 -2.27 -14.89 40.55
C SER A 446 -2.02 -16.15 41.37
N GLY A 447 -1.45 -17.15 40.71
CA GLY A 447 -1.29 -18.52 41.24
C GLY A 447 -2.57 -19.37 41.24
N ASN A 448 -3.72 -18.86 40.82
CA ASN A 448 -4.99 -19.60 40.80
C ASN A 448 -5.91 -19.19 39.63
N SER A 449 -5.56 -19.61 38.41
CA SER A 449 -6.33 -19.34 37.18
C SER A 449 -7.78 -19.86 37.21
N SER A 450 -8.10 -20.84 38.07
CA SER A 450 -9.49 -21.31 38.27
C SER A 450 -10.35 -20.36 39.11
N LYS A 451 -9.78 -19.28 39.67
CA LYS A 451 -10.49 -18.27 40.44
C LYS A 451 -10.52 -16.94 39.68
N LEU A 452 -11.57 -16.77 38.89
CA LEU A 452 -11.90 -15.50 38.27
C LEU A 452 -12.18 -14.42 39.32
N LEU A 453 -11.90 -13.17 38.96
CA LEU A 453 -12.10 -11.99 39.79
C LEU A 453 -13.33 -11.22 39.32
N ASP A 454 -14.34 -11.15 40.18
CA ASP A 454 -15.51 -10.27 39.98
C ASP A 454 -15.12 -8.78 40.00
N ASN A 455 -16.06 -7.91 39.61
CA ASN A 455 -15.99 -6.45 39.79
C ASN A 455 -14.61 -5.82 39.47
N VAL A 456 -13.95 -6.22 38.37
CA VAL A 456 -12.67 -5.65 37.92
C VAL A 456 -12.97 -4.46 37.03
N THR A 457 -12.34 -3.32 37.27
CA THR A 457 -12.37 -2.20 36.33
C THR A 457 -11.27 -2.42 35.30
N VAL A 458 -11.63 -2.46 34.02
CA VAL A 458 -10.70 -2.58 32.90
C VAL A 458 -10.82 -1.36 32.01
N GLU A 459 -9.68 -0.78 31.65
CA GLU A 459 -9.58 0.38 30.77
C GLU A 459 -8.85 0.03 29.48
N LEU A 460 -9.46 0.41 28.35
CA LEU A 460 -8.84 0.39 27.03
C LEU A 460 -8.30 1.78 26.73
N ILE A 461 -6.98 1.85 26.54
CA ILE A 461 -6.22 3.07 26.29
C ILE A 461 -5.58 2.95 24.91
N GLU A 462 -5.72 3.99 24.08
CA GLU A 462 -4.97 4.13 22.83
C GLU A 462 -3.62 4.79 23.10
N ILE A 463 -2.53 4.26 22.53
CA ILE A 463 -1.21 4.88 22.57
C ILE A 463 -0.93 5.44 21.17
N ASN A 464 -0.80 6.76 21.05
CA ASN A 464 -0.48 7.39 19.76
C ASN A 464 1.02 7.29 19.42
N GLY A 465 1.41 7.66 18.20
CA GLY A 465 2.81 7.60 17.73
C GLY A 465 3.83 8.44 18.51
N THR A 466 3.40 9.30 19.44
CA THR A 466 4.29 10.05 20.37
C THR A 466 4.47 9.36 21.73
N GLY A 467 3.81 8.23 21.96
CA GLY A 467 3.73 7.57 23.26
C GLY A 467 2.72 8.21 24.23
N SER A 468 1.81 9.06 23.75
CA SER A 468 0.77 9.66 24.59
C SER A 468 -0.41 8.70 24.75
N GLU A 469 -0.80 8.41 26.00
CA GLU A 469 -1.97 7.61 26.37
C GLU A 469 -3.28 8.42 26.25
N ASN A 470 -4.30 7.83 25.63
CA ASN A 470 -5.65 8.39 25.49
C ASN A 470 -6.70 7.31 25.86
N SER A 471 -7.39 7.47 26.99
CA SER A 471 -8.44 6.53 27.41
C SER A 471 -9.62 6.55 26.43
N LEU A 472 -10.00 5.36 25.93
CA LEU A 472 -11.14 5.18 25.03
C LEU A 472 -12.37 4.64 25.78
N ILE A 473 -12.19 3.65 26.64
CA ILE A 473 -13.28 2.93 27.32
C ILE A 473 -12.83 2.46 28.71
N THR A 474 -13.47 2.97 29.76
CA THR A 474 -13.36 2.43 31.14
C THR A 474 -14.62 1.62 31.46
N LYS A 475 -14.51 0.36 31.89
CA LYS A 475 -15.68 -0.50 32.16
C LYS A 475 -15.42 -1.49 33.31
N ILE A 476 -16.43 -1.72 34.15
CA ILE A 476 -16.42 -2.77 35.17
C ILE A 476 -16.95 -4.08 34.57
N PHE A 477 -16.21 -5.17 34.77
CA PHE A 477 -16.58 -6.53 34.40
C PHE A 477 -16.81 -7.37 35.67
N ASN A 478 -17.96 -8.05 35.76
CA ASN A 478 -18.53 -8.56 37.02
C ASN A 478 -18.36 -10.07 37.22
N ASP A 479 -18.02 -10.78 36.14
CA ASP A 479 -17.82 -12.22 36.02
C ASP A 479 -16.33 -12.60 35.90
N GLY A 480 -15.46 -11.61 35.67
CA GLY A 480 -14.04 -11.81 35.43
C GLY A 480 -13.69 -12.12 33.97
N GLU A 481 -14.60 -11.90 33.03
CA GLU A 481 -14.33 -12.00 31.58
C GLU A 481 -14.41 -10.61 30.97
N TYR A 482 -13.36 -10.14 30.29
CA TYR A 482 -13.35 -8.84 29.61
C TYR A 482 -13.44 -8.97 28.08
N TYR A 483 -13.94 -7.92 27.42
CA TYR A 483 -14.08 -7.83 25.96
C TYR A 483 -14.09 -6.38 25.50
N PHE A 484 -13.34 -6.08 24.45
CA PHE A 484 -13.40 -4.82 23.70
C PHE A 484 -13.32 -5.06 22.19
N LYS A 485 -14.05 -4.26 21.41
CA LYS A 485 -13.76 -4.04 19.97
C LYS A 485 -12.57 -3.11 19.84
N LEU A 486 -11.68 -3.39 18.89
CA LEU A 486 -10.52 -2.57 18.54
C LEU A 486 -10.64 -2.07 17.10
N SER A 487 -10.04 -0.91 16.82
CA SER A 487 -9.74 -0.50 15.43
C SER A 487 -8.39 -1.11 14.99
N PRO A 488 -8.24 -1.49 13.71
CA PRO A 488 -6.95 -1.90 13.14
C PRO A 488 -5.96 -0.73 13.07
N ASN A 489 -4.68 -1.05 12.81
CA ASN A 489 -3.57 -0.10 12.67
C ASN A 489 -3.32 0.80 13.90
N LYS A 490 -3.53 0.30 15.12
CA LYS A 490 -3.41 1.09 16.35
C LYS A 490 -2.71 0.34 17.47
N LYS A 491 -1.98 1.07 18.31
CA LYS A 491 -1.44 0.56 19.56
C LYS A 491 -2.39 0.81 20.71
N TYR A 492 -2.62 -0.21 21.53
CA TYR A 492 -3.44 -0.14 22.72
C TYR A 492 -2.70 -0.65 23.95
N LYS A 493 -3.16 -0.19 25.09
CA LYS A 493 -2.88 -0.71 26.42
C LYS A 493 -4.22 -1.10 27.06
N VAL A 494 -4.29 -2.30 27.61
CA VAL A 494 -5.44 -2.81 28.36
C VAL A 494 -5.00 -2.94 29.81
N GLU A 495 -5.53 -2.08 30.68
CA GLU A 495 -5.16 -1.99 32.10
C GLU A 495 -6.32 -2.48 32.99
N ALA A 496 -6.04 -3.32 33.99
CA ALA A 496 -7.02 -3.89 34.90
C ALA A 496 -6.71 -3.57 36.37
N THR A 497 -7.73 -3.09 37.08
CA THR A 497 -7.65 -2.61 38.47
C THR A 497 -8.77 -3.19 39.33
N LYS A 498 -8.46 -3.57 40.57
CA LYS A 498 -9.41 -4.07 41.57
C LYS A 498 -8.92 -3.77 42.98
N ASP A 499 -9.80 -3.31 43.86
CA ASP A 499 -9.46 -3.03 45.27
C ASP A 499 -8.84 -4.25 45.97
N GLY A 500 -7.68 -4.05 46.60
CA GLY A 500 -6.91 -5.11 47.28
C GLY A 500 -5.97 -5.91 46.37
N TYR A 501 -5.89 -5.56 45.09
CA TYR A 501 -4.99 -6.17 44.10
C TYR A 501 -4.05 -5.11 43.50
N GLU A 502 -2.93 -5.55 42.95
CA GLU A 502 -2.04 -4.70 42.16
C GLU A 502 -2.58 -4.50 40.74
N THR A 503 -2.33 -3.33 40.16
CA THR A 503 -2.69 -3.01 38.77
C THR A 503 -1.85 -3.82 37.81
N THR A 504 -2.48 -4.41 36.80
CA THR A 504 -1.80 -5.14 35.73
C THR A 504 -2.24 -4.63 34.37
N TYR A 505 -1.38 -4.71 33.36
CA TYR A 505 -1.71 -4.32 31.99
C TYR A 505 -0.93 -5.15 30.97
N PHE A 506 -1.40 -5.11 29.74
CA PHE A 506 -0.60 -5.49 28.57
C PHE A 506 -0.78 -4.47 27.45
N GLU A 507 0.22 -4.37 26.59
CA GLU A 507 0.13 -3.65 25.33
C GLU A 507 -0.13 -4.63 24.17
N LEU A 508 -0.86 -4.17 23.16
CA LEU A 508 -1.02 -4.87 21.89
C LEU A 508 -1.12 -3.89 20.73
N GLU A 509 -0.60 -4.31 19.57
CA GLU A 509 -0.62 -3.53 18.33
C GLU A 509 -1.50 -4.27 17.31
N THR A 510 -2.58 -3.60 16.86
CA THR A 510 -3.47 -4.13 15.84
C THR A 510 -2.87 -3.85 14.47
N ASN A 511 -2.57 -4.91 13.72
CA ASN A 511 -2.16 -4.79 12.31
C ASN A 511 -3.39 -4.57 11.40
N THR A 512 -3.17 -4.50 10.09
CA THR A 512 -4.26 -4.41 9.11
C THR A 512 -4.87 -5.80 8.85
N PHE A 513 -6.01 -6.08 9.49
CA PHE A 513 -6.75 -7.34 9.29
C PHE A 513 -7.58 -7.31 8.02
N ASN A 514 -7.64 -8.44 7.31
CA ASN A 514 -8.54 -8.63 6.16
C ASN A 514 -9.89 -9.24 6.59
N SER A 515 -9.90 -10.03 7.67
CA SER A 515 -11.09 -10.71 8.21
C SER A 515 -11.22 -10.52 9.72
N THR A 516 -12.44 -10.72 10.26
CA THR A 516 -12.73 -10.71 11.71
C THR A 516 -11.72 -11.54 12.49
N SER A 517 -11.13 -10.94 13.53
CA SER A 517 -9.94 -11.44 14.22
C SER A 517 -10.09 -11.33 15.74
N GLU A 518 -10.07 -12.49 16.41
CA GLU A 518 -10.23 -12.59 17.86
C GLU A 518 -8.89 -12.84 18.54
N PHE A 519 -8.48 -11.90 19.39
CA PHE A 519 -7.36 -12.02 20.30
C PHE A 519 -7.84 -12.44 21.69
N THR A 520 -7.12 -13.36 22.32
CA THR A 520 -7.36 -13.76 23.71
C THR A 520 -6.08 -13.56 24.51
N GLN A 521 -6.15 -12.74 25.55
CA GLN A 521 -5.05 -12.50 26.50
C GLN A 521 -5.62 -12.49 27.92
N ASP A 522 -5.37 -13.55 28.68
CA ASP A 522 -5.76 -13.61 30.08
C ASP A 522 -4.92 -12.65 30.92
N LEU A 523 -5.53 -12.10 31.96
CA LEU A 523 -4.89 -11.28 32.97
C LEU A 523 -4.89 -12.00 34.33
N SER A 524 -3.84 -11.77 35.10
CA SER A 524 -3.72 -12.30 36.46
C SER A 524 -3.25 -11.20 37.39
N LEU A 525 -4.00 -10.97 38.47
CA LEU A 525 -3.75 -9.91 39.42
C LEU A 525 -3.17 -10.50 40.71
N GLU A 526 -2.06 -9.95 41.16
CA GLU A 526 -1.49 -10.24 42.48
C GLU A 526 -2.21 -9.44 43.57
N ARG A 527 -2.29 -9.99 44.78
CA ARG A 527 -2.87 -9.24 45.91
C ARG A 527 -1.82 -8.27 46.43
N ALA A 528 -2.21 -7.02 46.60
CA ALA A 528 -1.35 -6.01 47.21
C ALA A 528 -1.02 -6.44 48.65
N GLU A 529 0.27 -6.45 49.02
CA GLU A 529 0.67 -6.79 50.39
C GLU A 529 0.18 -5.72 51.38
N ILE A 530 -0.68 -6.12 52.32
CA ILE A 530 -1.14 -5.24 53.40
C ILE A 530 0.00 -5.08 54.41
N VAL A 531 0.79 -4.01 54.25
CA VAL A 531 1.90 -3.65 55.16
C VAL A 531 1.36 -3.23 56.53
N ALA A 532 1.17 -4.21 57.41
CA ALA A 532 0.56 -4.02 58.72
C ALA A 532 1.55 -3.46 59.76
N ASN A 533 1.76 -2.14 59.80
CA ASN A 533 1.65 -1.32 61.03
C ASN A 533 2.14 0.13 60.89
N VAL A 534 1.34 1.05 61.40
CA VAL A 534 1.81 2.14 62.28
C VAL A 534 0.87 2.19 63.48
N GLU A 535 1.37 1.94 64.70
CA GLU A 535 0.55 2.12 65.92
C GLU A 535 0.21 3.62 66.10
N PRO A 536 -1.06 4.00 66.32
CA PRO A 536 -1.39 5.35 66.78
C PRO A 536 -0.86 5.57 68.21
N PRO A 537 -0.36 6.77 68.56
CA PRO A 537 0.27 7.02 69.85
C PRO A 537 -0.73 6.91 71.01
N LYS A 538 -0.31 6.20 72.07
CA LYS A 538 -1.12 5.94 73.27
C LYS A 538 -1.45 7.24 74.02
N GLN A 539 -2.70 7.68 73.95
CA GLN A 539 -3.22 8.76 74.80
C GLN A 539 -3.34 8.29 76.26
N ALA A 540 -2.99 9.16 77.20
CA ALA A 540 -3.17 8.92 78.63
C ALA A 540 -4.60 9.30 79.09
N PRO A 541 -5.19 8.58 80.05
CA PRO A 541 -6.58 8.80 80.46
C PRO A 541 -6.75 10.00 81.41
N ILE A 542 -7.78 10.81 81.16
CA ILE A 542 -8.30 11.83 82.09
C ILE A 542 -9.79 11.53 82.35
N LYS A 543 -10.24 11.74 83.58
CA LYS A 543 -11.62 11.45 84.03
C LYS A 543 -12.58 12.62 83.79
N PRO A 544 -13.91 12.35 83.71
CA PRO A 544 -14.90 13.30 83.19
C PRO A 544 -15.41 14.28 84.24
N ASN A 545 -16.16 15.30 83.78
CA ASN A 545 -17.28 15.84 84.54
C ASN A 545 -18.45 16.23 83.60
N VAL A 546 -19.64 16.40 84.18
CA VAL A 546 -20.95 16.69 83.55
C VAL A 546 -21.10 18.25 83.45
N GLU A 547 -21.97 18.90 82.67
CA GLU A 547 -23.45 18.88 82.63
C GLU A 547 -24.04 19.81 81.52
N GLU A 548 -25.24 19.46 80.99
CA GLU A 548 -26.33 20.23 80.30
C GLU A 548 -26.06 21.52 79.44
N THR A 549 -26.77 21.83 78.33
CA THR A 549 -28.24 22.09 78.20
C THR A 549 -28.74 22.18 76.72
N TYR A 550 -30.08 22.12 76.54
CA TYR A 550 -31.02 22.29 75.38
C TYR A 550 -30.58 23.20 74.19
N ILE A 551 -30.84 22.93 72.89
CA ILE A 551 -32.06 22.55 72.09
C ILE A 551 -33.03 23.73 71.80
N GLU A 552 -33.19 24.12 70.51
CA GLU A 552 -34.45 24.13 69.71
C GLU A 552 -34.25 24.58 68.24
N GLU A 553 -35.20 24.22 67.35
CA GLU A 553 -35.24 24.55 65.91
C GLU A 553 -36.22 25.72 65.61
N ASN A 554 -36.21 26.27 64.38
CA ASN A 554 -37.46 26.55 63.64
C ASN A 554 -37.26 26.91 62.15
N HIS A 555 -38.31 26.71 61.35
CA HIS A 555 -38.43 27.10 59.94
C HIS A 555 -39.14 28.46 59.77
N GLU A 556 -38.87 29.19 58.67
CA GLU A 556 -39.86 29.56 57.63
C GLU A 556 -39.18 30.30 56.44
N ALA A 557 -39.94 30.79 55.44
CA ALA A 557 -39.45 30.95 54.06
C ALA A 557 -40.01 32.16 53.27
N VAL A 558 -39.66 32.19 51.97
CA VAL A 558 -40.27 32.94 50.83
C VAL A 558 -39.95 34.44 50.69
N THR A 559 -39.27 34.84 49.61
CA THR A 559 -39.79 35.73 48.51
C THR A 559 -38.74 36.04 47.42
N GLU A 560 -39.19 36.66 46.33
CA GLU A 560 -38.60 36.73 44.98
C GLU A 560 -38.29 38.19 44.55
N VAL A 561 -37.13 38.45 43.92
CA VAL A 561 -36.82 39.73 43.23
C VAL A 561 -35.85 39.52 42.05
N GLU A 562 -36.12 40.19 40.93
CA GLU A 562 -35.26 40.33 39.73
C GLU A 562 -35.43 41.77 39.16
N PRO A 563 -34.70 42.21 38.11
CA PRO A 563 -33.26 42.43 37.94
C PRO A 563 -32.89 43.95 38.04
N PRO A 564 -31.70 44.42 37.58
CA PRO A 564 -31.67 45.02 36.24
C PRO A 564 -30.36 44.87 35.40
N LYS A 565 -30.49 45.18 34.10
CA LYS A 565 -29.43 45.39 33.10
C LYS A 565 -29.09 46.92 33.04
N GLN A 566 -28.08 47.50 32.35
CA GLN A 566 -27.07 47.04 31.39
C GLN A 566 -25.98 48.13 31.16
N ALA A 567 -24.71 47.73 30.91
CA ALA A 567 -23.70 48.40 30.01
C ALA A 567 -23.27 49.88 30.26
N PRO A 568 -22.32 50.47 29.47
CA PRO A 568 -21.15 49.94 28.72
C PRO A 568 -19.81 50.67 29.06
N ILE A 569 -18.69 50.32 28.39
CA ILE A 569 -17.66 51.19 27.72
C ILE A 569 -16.25 50.52 27.62
N LYS A 570 -15.57 50.70 26.46
CA LYS A 570 -14.14 50.40 26.10
C LYS A 570 -13.55 51.66 25.42
N PRO A 571 -12.22 51.85 25.16
CA PRO A 571 -11.10 50.90 25.00
C PRO A 571 -9.92 51.19 26.00
N LYS A 572 -8.58 51.13 25.80
CA LYS A 572 -7.67 50.97 24.63
C LYS A 572 -6.21 50.54 25.00
N ILE A 573 -5.57 49.81 24.08
CA ILE A 573 -4.14 49.77 23.61
C ILE A 573 -3.37 51.11 23.88
N GLU A 574 -2.06 51.26 24.13
CA GLU A 574 -0.78 50.51 23.89
C GLU A 574 -0.17 49.84 25.16
N GLU A 575 0.96 49.09 25.24
CA GLU A 575 2.31 49.04 24.58
C GLU A 575 3.28 50.17 25.08
N THR A 576 4.50 49.96 25.64
CA THR A 576 5.76 49.45 25.01
C THR A 576 6.98 49.50 26.00
N TYR A 577 7.91 48.52 25.94
CA TYR A 577 9.37 48.50 26.33
C TYR A 577 9.84 49.11 27.70
N ILE A 578 11.10 49.14 28.19
CA ILE A 578 12.52 48.85 27.77
C ILE A 578 13.35 48.67 29.11
N GLU A 579 14.55 48.07 29.32
CA GLU A 579 15.60 47.33 28.56
C GLU A 579 16.54 46.54 29.55
N GLU A 580 17.84 46.35 29.21
CA GLU A 580 19.02 45.92 30.02
C GLU A 580 19.28 44.41 30.37
N ASN A 581 20.52 43.86 30.28
CA ASN A 581 21.65 44.14 29.36
C ASN A 581 22.75 43.03 29.35
N HIS A 582 23.63 43.07 28.33
CA HIS A 582 24.99 42.47 28.20
C HIS A 582 25.29 40.95 28.41
N GLU A 583 25.58 40.28 27.29
CA GLU A 583 26.83 39.56 26.93
C GLU A 583 27.51 38.49 27.85
N ALA A 584 27.51 37.25 27.32
CA ALA A 584 28.65 36.34 27.04
C ALA A 584 29.88 36.15 27.98
N VAL A 585 30.31 34.88 28.15
CA VAL A 585 31.70 34.35 27.94
C VAL A 585 31.72 32.80 28.14
N THR A 586 32.84 32.13 27.82
CA THR A 586 32.98 30.69 27.47
C THR A 586 33.67 29.77 28.50
N GLU A 587 33.44 28.45 28.31
CA GLU A 587 34.34 27.30 28.54
C GLU A 587 34.66 26.67 29.94
N ALA A 588 34.90 25.35 29.86
CA ALA A 588 35.77 24.46 30.68
C ALA A 588 35.29 23.83 32.03
N GLU A 589 35.10 22.50 31.99
CA GLU A 589 35.37 21.51 33.06
C GLU A 589 36.89 21.39 33.36
N PRO A 590 37.42 20.85 34.50
CA PRO A 590 37.25 19.44 34.96
C PRO A 590 37.44 19.22 36.52
N PRO A 591 38.03 18.12 37.05
CA PRO A 591 37.52 16.73 37.19
C PRO A 591 37.59 16.14 38.64
N ILE A 592 36.94 14.99 38.93
CA ILE A 592 37.20 14.19 40.16
C ILE A 592 37.22 12.65 39.94
N LYS A 593 38.23 11.99 40.53
CA LYS A 593 38.37 10.56 40.92
C LYS A 593 39.41 10.53 42.08
N PRO A 594 39.54 9.50 42.97
CA PRO A 594 39.49 8.06 42.62
C PRO A 594 38.99 7.00 43.69
N THR A 595 38.71 5.78 43.19
CA THR A 595 38.98 4.42 43.80
C THR A 595 38.24 3.93 45.07
N ARG A 596 37.40 2.86 45.05
CA ARG A 596 37.60 1.36 44.94
C ARG A 596 38.27 0.72 46.19
N THR A 597 37.98 -0.48 46.72
CA THR A 597 37.08 -1.65 46.43
C THR A 597 36.62 -2.26 47.80
N THR A 598 35.74 -3.27 48.00
CA THR A 598 35.85 -4.76 47.85
C THR A 598 34.53 -5.43 48.33
N SER A 599 34.05 -6.61 47.90
CA SER A 599 34.38 -7.48 46.75
C SER A 599 33.42 -8.70 46.60
N LEU A 600 32.83 -8.88 45.40
CA LEU A 600 32.74 -10.14 44.61
C LEU A 600 31.92 -11.36 45.12
N PRO A 601 31.59 -12.37 44.25
CA PRO A 601 31.67 -12.44 42.77
C PRO A 601 30.38 -12.90 42.03
N VAL A 602 30.24 -12.50 40.76
CA VAL A 602 29.58 -13.28 39.68
C VAL A 602 30.44 -13.13 38.41
N LYS A 603 30.54 -14.15 37.56
CA LYS A 603 31.38 -14.14 36.34
C LYS A 603 30.56 -13.99 35.05
N GLU A 604 30.90 -12.96 34.27
CA GLU A 604 31.22 -13.02 32.84
C GLU A 604 30.36 -13.93 31.93
N ASN A 605 29.29 -13.37 31.35
CA ASN A 605 28.55 -13.92 30.19
C ASN A 605 28.98 -13.27 28.84
N TYR A 606 30.21 -12.75 28.77
CA TYR A 606 30.71 -11.95 27.64
C TYR A 606 32.11 -12.38 27.20
N THR A 607 32.42 -12.23 25.91
CA THR A 607 33.78 -12.43 25.36
C THR A 607 34.71 -11.27 25.76
N GLU A 608 36.02 -11.44 25.54
CA GLU A 608 37.01 -10.35 25.65
C GLU A 608 36.73 -9.17 24.70
N GLU A 609 35.91 -9.41 23.66
CA GLU A 609 35.46 -8.42 22.67
C GLU A 609 34.10 -7.80 23.04
N GLY A 610 33.52 -8.13 24.21
CA GLY A 610 32.27 -7.57 24.71
C GLY A 610 30.99 -8.15 24.12
N LEU A 611 31.05 -9.26 23.38
CA LEU A 611 29.86 -9.93 22.82
C LEU A 611 29.24 -10.89 23.83
N LYS A 612 27.91 -10.95 23.87
CA LYS A 612 27.14 -11.90 24.70
C LYS A 612 27.47 -13.35 24.28
N VAL A 613 27.67 -14.24 25.24
CA VAL A 613 28.02 -15.65 25.00
C VAL A 613 26.79 -16.55 25.17
N VAL A 614 26.66 -17.57 24.32
CA VAL A 614 25.67 -18.66 24.45
C VAL A 614 26.33 -20.01 24.16
N ALA A 615 26.00 -21.07 24.89
CA ALA A 615 26.50 -22.41 24.57
C ALA A 615 25.73 -23.01 23.38
N PHE A 616 26.39 -23.79 22.54
CA PHE A 616 25.75 -24.45 21.40
C PHE A 616 24.60 -25.36 21.84
N ASP A 617 24.73 -26.05 22.97
CA ASP A 617 23.68 -26.92 23.49
C ASP A 617 22.42 -26.15 23.94
N ASP A 618 22.56 -24.90 24.37
CA ASP A 618 21.46 -23.99 24.77
C ASP A 618 20.73 -23.34 23.58
N LEU A 619 21.16 -23.58 22.34
CA LEU A 619 20.47 -23.09 21.15
C LEU A 619 19.18 -23.88 20.88
N SER A 620 18.15 -23.22 20.36
CA SER A 620 16.90 -23.87 19.96
C SER A 620 17.14 -24.87 18.81
N TYR A 621 16.16 -25.77 18.61
CA TYR A 621 16.16 -26.71 17.48
C TYR A 621 16.27 -25.99 16.14
N ASP A 622 15.61 -24.84 16.00
CA ASP A 622 15.54 -24.06 14.78
C ASP A 622 16.79 -23.21 14.56
N GLU A 623 17.37 -22.64 15.62
CA GLU A 623 18.70 -22.00 15.57
C GLU A 623 19.80 -22.97 15.10
N LYS A 624 19.71 -24.23 15.55
CA LYS A 624 20.56 -25.35 15.13
C LYS A 624 20.29 -25.82 13.69
N LYS A 625 19.12 -25.55 13.10
CA LYS A 625 18.69 -26.07 11.79
C LYS A 625 18.67 -25.08 10.62
N ILE A 626 18.25 -23.84 10.85
CA ILE A 626 18.09 -22.80 9.80
C ILE A 626 19.48 -22.30 9.29
N GLY A 627 20.57 -22.84 9.87
CA GLY A 627 21.90 -22.30 9.74
C GLY A 627 21.98 -20.92 10.38
N GLY A 628 21.37 -20.78 11.57
CA GLY A 628 21.49 -19.56 12.37
C GLY A 628 22.93 -19.36 12.86
N VAL A 629 23.67 -20.45 13.07
CA VAL A 629 25.11 -20.43 13.34
C VAL A 629 25.89 -20.14 12.04
N PHE A 630 26.76 -19.14 12.09
CA PHE A 630 27.72 -18.80 11.03
C PHE A 630 29.12 -18.50 11.61
N TRP A 631 30.14 -18.58 10.77
CA TRP A 631 31.53 -18.48 11.16
C TRP A 631 32.19 -17.22 10.59
N VAL A 632 33.00 -16.54 11.41
CA VAL A 632 33.88 -15.43 11.03
C VAL A 632 35.21 -15.62 11.75
N ASP A 633 36.31 -15.62 11.01
CA ASP A 633 37.70 -15.68 11.51
C ASP A 633 37.95 -16.70 12.65
N GLY A 634 37.47 -17.94 12.47
CA GLY A 634 37.64 -19.05 13.42
C GLY A 634 36.62 -19.11 14.57
N LYS A 635 35.67 -18.17 14.62
CA LYS A 635 34.68 -18.03 15.70
C LYS A 635 33.25 -18.20 15.18
N SER A 636 32.41 -18.90 15.97
CA SER A 636 30.99 -19.12 15.69
C SER A 636 30.09 -18.07 16.32
N TYR A 637 29.06 -17.65 15.59
CA TYR A 637 28.09 -16.64 16.02
C TYR A 637 26.66 -17.02 15.62
N ILE A 638 25.67 -16.52 16.35
CA ILE A 638 24.26 -16.42 15.93
C ILE A 638 23.79 -14.97 15.99
N ARG A 639 22.61 -14.70 15.43
CA ARG A 639 21.91 -13.42 15.57
C ARG A 639 20.55 -13.63 16.24
N ARG A 640 20.25 -12.86 17.29
CA ARG A 640 18.94 -12.82 17.99
C ARG A 640 18.47 -11.37 18.02
N ASN A 641 17.26 -11.09 17.53
CA ASN A 641 16.65 -9.75 17.53
C ASN A 641 17.58 -8.61 17.05
N GLY A 642 18.37 -8.88 16.00
CA GLY A 642 19.37 -7.93 15.47
C GLY A 642 20.73 -7.91 16.18
N GLU A 643 20.83 -8.37 17.43
CA GLU A 643 22.09 -8.49 18.18
C GLU A 643 22.91 -9.74 17.81
N LEU A 644 24.23 -9.62 17.92
CA LEU A 644 25.20 -10.70 17.68
C LEU A 644 25.60 -11.40 18.99
N TYR A 645 25.52 -12.73 19.02
CA TYR A 645 25.97 -13.56 20.14
C TYR A 645 27.09 -14.49 19.69
N ALA A 646 28.14 -14.62 20.48
CA ALA A 646 29.20 -15.59 20.28
C ALA A 646 28.77 -16.98 20.79
N VAL A 647 28.88 -18.00 19.95
CA VAL A 647 28.54 -19.39 20.31
C VAL A 647 29.79 -20.11 20.79
N VAL A 648 29.72 -20.76 21.94
CA VAL A 648 30.79 -21.61 22.50
C VAL A 648 30.35 -23.08 22.56
N GLY A 649 31.31 -24.01 22.56
CA GLY A 649 31.04 -25.45 22.64
C GLY A 649 30.84 -26.15 21.28
N ILE A 650 30.80 -25.41 20.17
CA ILE A 650 30.93 -25.94 18.82
C ILE A 650 32.33 -25.62 18.25
N ALA A 651 32.93 -26.56 17.52
CA ALA A 651 34.18 -26.36 16.79
C ALA A 651 33.89 -26.13 15.29
N GLU A 652 34.80 -25.47 14.57
CA GLU A 652 34.70 -25.34 13.11
C GLU A 652 34.57 -26.73 12.45
N PRO A 653 33.80 -26.85 11.35
CA PRO A 653 33.57 -28.13 10.67
C PRO A 653 34.83 -28.66 9.97
N SER A 654 35.66 -29.35 10.76
CA SER A 654 36.92 -29.96 10.33
C SER A 654 36.76 -30.89 9.12
N SER A 655 37.85 -31.16 8.41
CA SER A 655 37.90 -32.03 7.23
C SER A 655 37.76 -33.54 7.54
N ALA A 656 37.00 -33.90 8.59
CA ALA A 656 36.74 -35.28 8.98
C ALA A 656 35.51 -35.83 8.24
N THR A 657 35.74 -36.72 7.27
CA THR A 657 34.72 -37.23 6.35
C THR A 657 33.64 -38.09 7.04
N PRO A 658 32.36 -37.70 7.03
CA PRO A 658 31.27 -38.57 7.48
C PRO A 658 30.76 -39.43 6.31
N GLN A 659 30.82 -40.76 6.43
CA GLN A 659 30.24 -41.64 5.39
C GLN A 659 28.71 -41.63 5.45
N TYR A 660 28.07 -41.21 4.35
CA TYR A 660 26.64 -41.37 4.11
C TYR A 660 26.38 -42.07 2.78
N THR A 661 25.40 -42.99 2.76
CA THR A 661 25.05 -43.80 1.59
C THR A 661 23.93 -43.16 0.78
N THR A 662 24.29 -42.51 -0.34
CA THR A 662 23.34 -41.90 -1.27
C THR A 662 22.52 -42.95 -2.04
N LYS A 663 21.20 -42.77 -2.14
CA LYS A 663 20.40 -43.32 -3.24
C LYS A 663 20.28 -42.26 -4.35
N PRO A 664 20.48 -42.61 -5.63
CA PRO A 664 20.34 -41.66 -6.72
C PRO A 664 18.86 -41.29 -6.96
N VAL A 665 18.63 -40.05 -7.36
CA VAL A 665 17.35 -39.56 -7.93
C VAL A 665 17.61 -39.21 -9.39
N ASN A 666 16.62 -39.44 -10.26
CA ASN A 666 16.83 -39.48 -11.72
C ASN A 666 17.09 -38.11 -12.36
N ASN A 667 18.06 -38.08 -13.27
CA ASN A 667 18.29 -36.97 -14.19
C ASN A 667 17.13 -36.81 -15.20
N LYS A 668 16.84 -35.56 -15.57
CA LYS A 668 16.26 -35.19 -16.88
C LYS A 668 16.98 -33.95 -17.40
N GLU A 669 17.22 -33.92 -18.70
CA GLU A 669 17.90 -32.81 -19.39
C GLU A 669 16.98 -31.60 -19.52
N THR A 670 17.53 -30.38 -19.48
CA THR A 670 16.86 -29.13 -19.84
C THR A 670 17.78 -28.20 -20.62
N ASP A 671 17.19 -27.33 -21.45
CA ASP A 671 17.81 -26.69 -22.61
C ASP A 671 18.58 -25.39 -22.27
N PHE A 672 19.59 -25.51 -21.41
CA PHE A 672 20.32 -24.35 -20.84
C PHE A 672 21.84 -24.35 -21.05
N GLY A 673 22.36 -25.15 -21.99
CA GLY A 673 23.75 -25.07 -22.44
C GLY A 673 24.83 -25.31 -21.37
N GLN A 674 24.48 -25.96 -20.26
CA GLN A 674 25.40 -26.18 -19.13
C GLN A 674 26.45 -27.25 -19.46
N THR A 675 27.71 -26.94 -19.19
CA THR A 675 28.73 -27.98 -18.96
C THR A 675 28.43 -28.65 -17.63
N VAL A 676 27.80 -29.83 -17.67
CA VAL A 676 27.59 -30.68 -16.50
C VAL A 676 28.96 -31.13 -15.99
N SER A 677 29.44 -30.56 -14.88
CA SER A 677 30.58 -31.14 -14.16
C SER A 677 30.17 -32.51 -13.62
N ALA A 678 31.11 -33.46 -13.64
CA ALA A 678 30.93 -34.69 -12.88
C ALA A 678 30.76 -34.34 -11.39
N PRO A 679 30.00 -35.12 -10.60
CA PRO A 679 29.83 -34.85 -9.18
C PRO A 679 31.20 -34.72 -8.50
N GLU A 680 31.48 -33.54 -7.98
CA GLU A 680 32.78 -33.17 -7.44
C GLU A 680 33.06 -34.00 -6.16
N VAL A 681 34.06 -34.88 -6.26
CA VAL A 681 34.50 -35.84 -5.23
C VAL A 681 35.55 -35.19 -4.34
N GLY A 682 35.46 -35.39 -3.03
CA GLY A 682 36.29 -34.72 -2.03
C GLY A 682 35.63 -33.49 -1.41
N GLU A 683 36.44 -32.70 -0.69
CA GLU A 683 36.03 -31.46 -0.03
C GLU A 683 36.26 -30.26 -0.96
N TYR A 684 35.26 -29.38 -1.08
CA TYR A 684 35.33 -28.15 -1.86
C TYR A 684 34.33 -27.10 -1.34
N TYR A 685 34.38 -25.90 -1.90
CA TYR A 685 33.62 -24.74 -1.44
C TYR A 685 32.83 -24.08 -2.58
N LYS A 686 31.68 -23.51 -2.25
CA LYS A 686 30.88 -22.64 -3.15
C LYS A 686 30.54 -21.34 -2.43
N ILE A 687 30.32 -20.26 -3.17
CA ILE A 687 29.79 -19.00 -2.62
C ILE A 687 28.32 -18.89 -2.99
N GLN A 688 27.42 -18.90 -2.02
CA GLN A 688 26.02 -18.52 -2.28
C GLN A 688 25.94 -17.00 -2.35
N LEU A 689 25.55 -16.49 -3.52
CA LEU A 689 25.43 -15.06 -3.80
C LEU A 689 24.11 -14.49 -3.29
N VAL A 690 23.01 -15.17 -3.63
CA VAL A 690 21.63 -14.77 -3.37
C VAL A 690 20.70 -15.99 -3.51
N ALA A 691 19.44 -15.88 -3.08
CA ALA A 691 18.36 -16.77 -3.49
C ALA A 691 17.27 -15.94 -4.16
N VAL A 692 16.76 -16.39 -5.30
CA VAL A 692 15.77 -15.67 -6.13
C VAL A 692 14.71 -16.62 -6.66
N SER A 693 13.45 -16.19 -6.75
CA SER A 693 12.41 -16.94 -7.46
C SER A 693 12.79 -17.09 -8.94
N VAL A 694 13.16 -15.99 -9.60
CA VAL A 694 13.59 -15.96 -11.01
C VAL A 694 15.09 -15.68 -11.14
N TYR A 695 15.83 -16.59 -11.79
CA TYR A 695 17.23 -16.36 -12.14
C TYR A 695 17.37 -15.49 -13.40
N LYS A 696 17.95 -14.30 -13.23
CA LYS A 696 18.24 -13.34 -14.31
C LYS A 696 19.76 -13.31 -14.60
N PRO A 697 20.28 -14.00 -15.65
CA PRO A 697 21.71 -14.28 -15.82
C PRO A 697 22.63 -13.06 -15.98
N TYR A 698 22.08 -11.90 -16.35
CA TYR A 698 22.85 -10.67 -16.53
C TYR A 698 23.27 -10.03 -15.19
N LYS A 699 22.53 -10.29 -14.09
CA LYS A 699 22.86 -9.76 -12.75
C LYS A 699 24.20 -10.27 -12.19
N TYR A 700 24.83 -11.21 -12.89
CA TYR A 700 26.05 -11.88 -12.49
C TYR A 700 27.18 -11.70 -13.53
N ASP A 701 26.98 -10.87 -14.57
CA ASP A 701 27.96 -10.69 -15.64
C ASP A 701 29.34 -10.22 -15.11
N ASP A 702 29.34 -9.26 -14.19
CA ASP A 702 30.55 -8.66 -13.60
C ASP A 702 31.39 -9.62 -12.73
N ILE A 703 30.83 -10.78 -12.35
CA ILE A 703 31.50 -11.79 -11.51
C ILE A 703 31.74 -13.14 -12.22
N LYS A 704 31.39 -13.28 -13.51
CA LYS A 704 31.66 -14.49 -14.32
C LYS A 704 33.15 -14.78 -14.54
N ASN A 705 34.01 -13.81 -14.24
CA ASN A 705 35.47 -13.95 -14.19
C ASN A 705 35.98 -14.56 -12.86
N LEU A 706 35.15 -14.66 -11.82
CA LEU A 706 35.50 -15.21 -10.50
C LEU A 706 35.13 -16.69 -10.32
N GLY A 707 34.31 -17.27 -11.21
CA GLY A 707 33.88 -18.66 -11.16
C GLY A 707 32.67 -18.95 -12.06
N ALA A 708 32.24 -20.21 -12.12
CA ALA A 708 31.02 -20.58 -12.85
C ALA A 708 29.77 -20.34 -11.98
N ILE A 709 28.66 -19.95 -12.61
CA ILE A 709 27.36 -19.82 -11.92
C ILE A 709 26.58 -21.13 -12.04
N GLN A 710 26.16 -21.68 -10.91
CA GLN A 710 25.26 -22.84 -10.79
C GLN A 710 24.01 -22.45 -9.98
N LEU A 711 22.89 -23.12 -10.24
CA LEU A 711 21.66 -22.97 -9.47
C LEU A 711 21.43 -24.19 -8.58
N GLU A 712 21.02 -23.95 -7.33
CA GLU A 712 20.50 -24.98 -6.42
C GLU A 712 19.07 -24.61 -6.03
N THR A 713 18.09 -25.29 -6.64
CA THR A 713 16.66 -25.15 -6.33
C THR A 713 16.38 -25.59 -4.89
N THR A 714 15.53 -24.83 -4.20
CA THR A 714 15.10 -25.10 -2.83
C THR A 714 13.72 -24.50 -2.59
N ILE A 715 13.21 -24.62 -1.36
CA ILE A 715 11.97 -23.98 -0.93
C ILE A 715 12.32 -22.92 0.13
N ASP A 716 11.65 -21.76 0.09
CA ASP A 716 11.79 -20.69 1.09
C ASP A 716 10.89 -20.88 2.33
N GLU A 717 10.85 -19.88 3.21
CA GLU A 717 10.11 -19.93 4.47
C GLU A 717 8.58 -19.80 4.26
N ASP A 718 8.15 -19.21 3.14
CA ASP A 718 6.75 -19.06 2.72
C ASP A 718 6.25 -20.26 1.87
N GLY A 719 7.13 -21.21 1.54
CA GLY A 719 6.81 -22.41 0.76
C GLY A 719 7.00 -22.28 -0.76
N ASN A 720 7.58 -21.18 -1.27
CA ASN A 720 7.82 -20.99 -2.70
C ASN A 720 9.10 -21.69 -3.17
N GLU A 721 9.13 -22.13 -4.43
CA GLU A 721 10.37 -22.60 -5.06
C GLU A 721 11.29 -21.43 -5.39
N VAL A 722 12.54 -21.48 -4.88
CA VAL A 722 13.56 -20.46 -5.11
C VAL A 722 14.90 -21.06 -5.52
N ASN A 723 15.60 -20.38 -6.42
CA ASN A 723 16.89 -20.75 -6.94
C ASN A 723 18.01 -20.06 -6.13
N ARG A 724 18.80 -20.83 -5.38
CA ARG A 724 20.05 -20.33 -4.79
C ARG A 724 21.07 -20.18 -5.91
N VAL A 725 21.62 -18.99 -6.08
CA VAL A 725 22.66 -18.72 -7.09
C VAL A 725 24.02 -18.90 -6.45
N MET A 726 24.76 -19.89 -6.95
CA MET A 726 26.04 -20.34 -6.41
C MET A 726 27.17 -20.00 -7.40
N LEU A 727 28.24 -19.38 -6.92
CA LEU A 727 29.51 -19.30 -7.64
C LEU A 727 30.38 -20.51 -7.23
N THR A 728 30.89 -21.27 -8.21
CA THR A 728 31.41 -22.62 -7.98
C THR A 728 32.45 -23.07 -9.02
N PRO A 729 33.28 -24.08 -8.71
CA PRO A 729 33.72 -24.50 -7.37
C PRO A 729 35.01 -23.79 -6.96
N PHE A 730 35.33 -23.83 -5.67
CA PHE A 730 36.62 -23.41 -5.12
C PHE A 730 37.27 -24.62 -4.41
N GLU A 731 38.46 -25.02 -4.86
CA GLU A 731 39.16 -26.20 -4.32
C GLU A 731 39.69 -25.96 -2.89
N SER A 732 39.89 -24.70 -2.48
CA SER A 732 40.23 -24.34 -1.11
C SER A 732 39.30 -23.27 -0.53
N LEU A 733 39.26 -23.23 0.81
CA LEU A 733 38.54 -22.19 1.56
C LEU A 733 39.16 -20.80 1.34
N ASP A 734 40.46 -20.70 1.09
CA ASP A 734 41.13 -19.41 0.95
C ASP A 734 40.94 -18.79 -0.44
N ASP A 735 40.84 -19.62 -1.49
CA ASP A 735 40.37 -19.17 -2.82
C ASP A 735 38.92 -18.67 -2.74
N ALA A 736 38.07 -19.38 -1.99
CA ALA A 736 36.69 -18.97 -1.75
C ALA A 736 36.59 -17.65 -0.96
N LYS A 737 37.49 -17.40 -0.01
CA LYS A 737 37.60 -16.11 0.71
C LYS A 737 38.07 -14.97 -0.21
N ASP A 738 39.07 -15.20 -1.04
CA ASP A 738 39.57 -14.21 -2.01
C ASP A 738 38.47 -13.82 -3.01
N ALA A 739 37.77 -14.80 -3.58
CA ALA A 739 36.62 -14.56 -4.45
C ALA A 739 35.48 -13.84 -3.70
N LEU A 740 35.12 -14.27 -2.48
CA LEU A 740 34.10 -13.59 -1.66
C LEU A 740 34.49 -12.13 -1.36
N SER A 741 35.78 -11.84 -1.13
CA SER A 741 36.25 -10.48 -0.88
C SER A 741 36.05 -9.56 -2.09
N LYS A 742 36.17 -10.09 -3.32
CA LYS A 742 35.92 -9.35 -4.56
C LYS A 742 34.41 -9.13 -4.78
N ILE A 743 33.60 -10.14 -4.46
CA ILE A 743 32.14 -10.12 -4.56
C ILE A 743 31.51 -9.13 -3.57
N VAL A 744 31.92 -9.14 -2.30
CA VAL A 744 31.35 -8.23 -1.27
C VAL A 744 31.80 -6.78 -1.48
N ASN A 745 32.94 -6.55 -2.13
CA ASN A 745 33.35 -5.21 -2.59
C ASN A 745 32.71 -4.79 -3.94
N SER A 746 31.88 -5.64 -4.56
CA SER A 746 31.07 -5.31 -5.74
C SER A 746 29.61 -5.04 -5.33
N SER A 747 29.02 -3.97 -5.87
CA SER A 747 27.67 -3.52 -5.48
C SER A 747 26.60 -4.53 -5.90
N GLY A 748 25.97 -5.18 -4.91
CA GLY A 748 24.82 -6.08 -5.12
C GLY A 748 24.85 -7.40 -4.36
N PHE A 749 26.03 -7.84 -3.88
CA PHE A 749 26.20 -9.15 -3.24
C PHE A 749 26.72 -9.09 -1.78
N GLU A 750 26.40 -8.01 -1.08
CA GLU A 750 26.79 -7.73 0.31
C GLU A 750 26.43 -8.85 1.31
N ARG A 751 25.44 -9.68 1.01
CA ARG A 751 24.97 -10.78 1.89
C ARG A 751 25.53 -12.16 1.53
N ALA A 752 26.40 -12.26 0.52
CA ALA A 752 26.96 -13.52 0.04
C ALA A 752 27.78 -14.26 1.12
N TYR A 753 27.83 -15.59 1.06
CA TYR A 753 28.59 -16.40 2.03
C TYR A 753 29.12 -17.69 1.42
N ILE A 754 30.24 -18.16 1.96
CA ILE A 754 30.86 -19.44 1.58
C ILE A 754 30.10 -20.59 2.25
N VAL A 755 30.02 -21.73 1.54
CA VAL A 755 29.37 -22.97 1.95
C VAL A 755 30.30 -24.14 1.58
N LYS A 756 30.49 -25.08 2.51
CA LYS A 756 31.31 -26.28 2.32
C LYS A 756 30.51 -27.43 1.70
N TYR A 757 31.14 -28.19 0.82
CA TYR A 757 30.59 -29.38 0.18
C TYR A 757 31.57 -30.55 0.34
N VAL A 758 31.03 -31.76 0.43
CA VAL A 758 31.79 -33.02 0.47
C VAL A 758 31.08 -34.06 -0.41
N ASP A 759 31.79 -34.60 -1.41
CA ASP A 759 31.27 -35.62 -2.34
C ASP A 759 29.91 -35.24 -2.96
N GLY A 760 29.82 -34.02 -3.51
CA GLY A 760 28.58 -33.43 -4.04
C GLY A 760 27.56 -32.93 -2.99
N ASN A 761 27.70 -33.29 -1.71
CA ASN A 761 26.72 -32.98 -0.67
C ASN A 761 27.05 -31.67 0.06
N ARG A 762 26.05 -30.79 0.17
CA ARG A 762 26.12 -29.51 0.90
C ARG A 762 26.18 -29.74 2.42
N VAL A 763 27.25 -29.31 3.07
CA VAL A 763 27.45 -29.48 4.52
C VAL A 763 26.58 -28.50 5.30
N GLN A 764 25.75 -28.99 6.23
CA GLN A 764 24.91 -28.15 7.09
C GLN A 764 25.77 -27.30 8.05
N ASN A 765 25.27 -26.12 8.43
CA ASN A 765 25.92 -25.17 9.36
C ASN A 765 27.36 -24.75 8.97
N SER A 766 27.70 -24.83 7.67
CA SER A 766 29.00 -24.44 7.10
C SER A 766 29.05 -23.02 6.53
N LYS A 767 28.15 -22.12 6.95
CA LYS A 767 28.10 -20.72 6.47
C LYS A 767 29.31 -19.94 6.99
N ILE A 768 30.20 -19.49 6.10
CA ILE A 768 31.40 -18.70 6.45
C ILE A 768 31.30 -17.29 5.82
N ARG A 769 31.64 -16.26 6.60
CA ARG A 769 31.64 -14.83 6.21
C ARG A 769 32.98 -14.16 6.56
N LEU A 770 33.24 -13.01 5.96
CA LEU A 770 34.43 -12.19 6.21
C LEU A 770 34.17 -11.17 7.35
N SER A 771 35.21 -10.75 8.06
CA SER A 771 35.10 -9.76 9.14
C SER A 771 34.83 -8.31 8.68
N SER A 772 34.81 -8.05 7.37
CA SER A 772 34.40 -6.76 6.80
C SER A 772 32.89 -6.49 6.82
N PHE A 773 32.06 -7.47 7.22
CA PHE A 773 30.60 -7.34 7.33
C PHE A 773 30.19 -6.33 8.43
N ARG A 774 29.87 -5.09 8.02
CA ARG A 774 29.14 -4.11 8.85
C ARG A 774 27.66 -4.13 8.49
N GLY A 775 26.89 -5.04 9.09
CA GLY A 775 25.45 -5.19 8.86
C GLY A 775 24.81 -6.22 9.77
#